data_AF-A0A3N5AKL2-F1
#
_entry.id   AF-A0A3N5AKL2-F1
#
_cell.length_a   1.000
_cell.length_b   1.000
_cell.length_c   1.000
_cell.angle_alpha   90.00
_cell.angle_beta   90.00
_cell.angle_gamma   90.00
#
_symmetry.space_group_name_H-M   'P 1'
#
loop_
_entity.id
_entity.type
_entity.pdbx_description
1 polymer ?
#
loop_
_entity_poly.entity_id
_entity_poly.type
_entity_poly.pdbx_seq_one_letter_code
_entity_poly.pdbx_strand_id
1 'polypeptide(L)'
;MWDDAFPSFLIGLREGLEAGLIVSILVATLVRADARSRLPQVWTGVLAAIALAMSFGAVLTFTAASLSATAQEAFGGTLSLIAVAFVTAMVFWMRRSARSLSGEIKEKVTSALGMGAGVLVVTSFLAVGREGLETALFLWTTAQAAGESAGPLTGAAVGLLLSAALCWGLYRRVLKINLTRFFTATGVVLIVIASGVLGYSLRDLQEGGVLPGGTAYAFDLSGSIDAGSWYGTLLQGVFNLTPAMTWLQVVGYGGYLAVVMTLFVRGVRATAPKQPAADKVTSAQEGQGAPPARRRPAWVVPVAVVTVPAVIAGVAVAFGRPKSAASQTVAVSEKDCGKGFSAPEPGRQTFQMHNTGDKTSEVYLVDPATNAVYGEVEGLAPGTTRELVATVAGGTYAWRCVPTSGTAVTSKAVRVTGGGASQPVVPVTEQDLAGPLGQYKAYVGQGLATLVRQTRTLASDIKGNQLGRARADWLVAHRTYASLGAAYGTFEDFDQKINGRADGLPDGVHDKGFTGFHRLEYGLWHDESATSLTAPARQLAADTAGLRKAFPRQDFAPADLPLRAHEILENTLQFELTGDTDEGSGTNLATADANLAGTRVLLTVLRPLLTSRSPRLLPTVDADISRLQQLLDAAHHGSSWTPVNRLDPTARARLDGATGRLVEDLAPVPDLLEIRKSA
;
A
#
# COMPACT_ATOMS: atom_id res chain seq x y z
N MET A 1 -31.87 -14.09 13.57
CA MET A 1 -30.43 -14.30 13.98
C MET A 1 -29.63 -15.01 12.90
N TRP A 2 -30.19 -16.02 12.21
CA TRP A 2 -29.54 -16.66 11.05
C TRP A 2 -29.65 -15.83 9.76
N ASP A 3 -30.62 -14.93 9.72
CA ASP A 3 -31.04 -14.17 8.54
C ASP A 3 -29.97 -13.16 8.08
N ASP A 4 -29.39 -12.40 9.02
CA ASP A 4 -28.31 -11.43 8.76
C ASP A 4 -26.91 -12.06 8.79
N ALA A 5 -26.81 -13.32 9.24
CA ALA A 5 -25.55 -14.06 9.35
C ALA A 5 -25.15 -14.76 8.05
N PHE A 6 -26.12 -15.08 7.20
CA PHE A 6 -25.89 -15.89 6.00
C PHE A 6 -24.95 -15.24 4.96
N PRO A 7 -25.05 -13.93 4.64
CA PRO A 7 -24.12 -13.29 3.71
C PRO A 7 -22.67 -13.33 4.21
N SER A 8 -22.46 -12.94 5.46
CA SER A 8 -21.14 -12.96 6.10
C SER A 8 -20.59 -14.38 6.28
N PHE A 9 -21.46 -15.38 6.48
CA PHE A 9 -21.09 -16.79 6.45
C PHE A 9 -20.53 -17.22 5.11
N LEU A 10 -21.18 -16.86 4.01
CA LEU A 10 -20.69 -17.21 2.67
C LEU A 10 -19.38 -16.51 2.32
N ILE A 11 -19.23 -15.24 2.75
CA ILE A 11 -17.97 -14.48 2.63
C ILE A 11 -16.87 -15.20 3.42
N GLY A 12 -17.06 -15.43 4.72
CA GLY A 12 -16.07 -16.11 5.56
C GLY A 12 -15.73 -17.53 5.09
N LEU A 13 -16.72 -18.27 4.57
CA LEU A 13 -16.51 -19.60 3.99
C LEU A 13 -15.66 -19.56 2.72
N ARG A 14 -15.90 -18.59 1.84
CA ARG A 14 -15.17 -18.43 0.59
C ARG A 14 -13.75 -17.95 0.83
N GLU A 15 -13.59 -16.79 1.43
CA GLU A 15 -12.28 -16.15 1.58
C GLU A 15 -11.37 -17.00 2.48
N GLY A 16 -11.95 -17.62 3.52
CA GLY A 16 -11.24 -18.58 4.36
C GLY A 16 -10.83 -19.86 3.63
N LEU A 17 -11.58 -20.30 2.60
CA LEU A 17 -11.21 -21.44 1.77
C LEU A 17 -10.11 -21.07 0.77
N GLU A 18 -10.12 -19.86 0.22
CA GLU A 18 -9.08 -19.36 -0.68
C GLU A 18 -7.74 -19.21 0.05
N ALA A 19 -7.73 -18.47 1.17
CA ALA A 19 -6.56 -18.36 2.02
C ALA A 19 -6.11 -19.72 2.56
N GLY A 20 -7.06 -20.54 3.03
CA GLY A 20 -6.81 -21.86 3.58
C GLY A 20 -6.27 -22.87 2.56
N LEU A 21 -6.67 -22.77 1.28
CA LEU A 21 -6.15 -23.61 0.19
C LEU A 21 -4.68 -23.26 -0.09
N ILE A 22 -4.34 -21.97 -0.15
CA ILE A 22 -2.95 -21.54 -0.35
C ILE A 22 -2.06 -22.04 0.79
N VAL A 23 -2.50 -21.83 2.04
CA VAL A 23 -1.79 -22.34 3.23
C VAL A 23 -1.69 -23.87 3.19
N SER A 24 -2.75 -24.58 2.81
CA SER A 24 -2.73 -26.04 2.69
C SER A 24 -1.74 -26.54 1.64
N ILE A 25 -1.58 -25.82 0.53
CA ILE A 25 -0.59 -26.16 -0.50
C ILE A 25 0.83 -25.93 0.04
N LEU A 26 1.09 -24.79 0.69
CA LEU A 26 2.39 -24.48 1.31
C LEU A 26 2.77 -25.49 2.40
N VAL A 27 1.81 -25.86 3.25
CA VAL A 27 2.02 -26.90 4.27
C VAL A 27 2.24 -28.26 3.62
N ALA A 28 1.46 -28.62 2.59
CA ALA A 28 1.62 -29.89 1.89
C ALA A 28 2.96 -30.00 1.15
N THR A 29 3.49 -28.91 0.59
CA THR A 29 4.79 -28.90 -0.10
C THR A 29 5.94 -29.03 0.90
N LEU A 30 5.89 -28.31 2.02
CA LEU A 30 6.89 -28.44 3.10
C LEU A 30 6.89 -29.83 3.72
N VAL A 31 5.71 -30.43 3.94
CA VAL A 31 5.60 -31.79 4.49
C VAL A 31 6.07 -32.85 3.48
N ARG A 32 5.84 -32.66 2.17
CA ARG A 32 6.34 -33.57 1.11
C ARG A 32 7.85 -33.46 0.92
N ALA A 33 8.43 -32.29 1.16
CA ALA A 33 9.86 -32.04 1.08
C ALA A 33 10.62 -32.37 2.40
N ASP A 34 9.95 -33.01 3.36
CA ASP A 34 10.47 -33.32 4.71
C ASP A 34 10.96 -32.12 5.54
N ALA A 35 10.60 -30.89 5.13
CA ALA A 35 11.01 -29.64 5.77
C ALA A 35 10.03 -29.19 6.88
N ARG A 36 9.58 -30.13 7.73
CA ARG A 36 8.56 -29.84 8.77
C ARG A 36 9.01 -28.80 9.80
N SER A 37 10.32 -28.66 10.01
CA SER A 37 10.91 -27.63 10.88
C SER A 37 10.64 -26.20 10.39
N ARG A 38 10.21 -26.02 9.13
CA ARG A 38 9.89 -24.72 8.54
C ARG A 38 8.39 -24.34 8.59
N LEU A 39 7.56 -25.18 9.21
CA LEU A 39 6.13 -24.90 9.38
C LEU A 39 5.84 -23.67 10.28
N PRO A 40 6.58 -23.41 11.38
CA PRO A 40 6.33 -22.23 12.21
C PRO A 40 6.38 -20.91 11.42
N GLN A 41 7.24 -20.81 10.41
CA GLN A 41 7.42 -19.64 9.56
C GLN A 41 6.16 -19.34 8.72
N VAL A 42 5.53 -20.37 8.19
CA VAL A 42 4.23 -20.22 7.49
C VAL A 42 3.20 -19.66 8.46
N TRP A 43 3.12 -20.22 9.67
CA TRP A 43 2.19 -19.74 10.71
C TRP A 43 2.50 -18.32 11.18
N THR A 44 3.76 -17.91 11.26
CA THR A 44 4.13 -16.51 11.55
C THR A 44 3.57 -15.56 10.50
N GLY A 45 3.71 -15.90 9.21
CA GLY A 45 3.15 -15.10 8.11
C GLY A 45 1.61 -15.05 8.14
N VAL A 46 0.96 -16.19 8.39
CA VAL A 46 -0.50 -16.28 8.51
C VAL A 46 -1.02 -15.44 9.70
N LEU A 47 -0.38 -15.52 10.87
CA LEU A 47 -0.79 -14.75 12.05
C LEU A 47 -0.58 -13.24 11.85
N ALA A 48 0.52 -12.84 11.21
CA ALA A 48 0.76 -11.44 10.86
C ALA A 48 -0.30 -10.91 9.88
N ALA A 49 -0.72 -11.72 8.89
CA ALA A 49 -1.77 -11.36 7.94
C ALA A 49 -3.14 -11.20 8.62
N ILE A 50 -3.48 -12.11 9.54
CA ILE A 50 -4.71 -12.01 10.33
C ILE A 50 -4.69 -10.75 11.21
N ALA A 51 -3.56 -10.44 11.84
CA ALA A 51 -3.42 -9.21 12.63
C ALA A 51 -3.60 -7.95 11.78
N LEU A 52 -3.04 -7.92 10.57
CA LEU A 52 -3.23 -6.83 9.61
C LEU A 52 -4.71 -6.69 9.21
N ALA A 53 -5.38 -7.78 8.85
CA ALA A 53 -6.78 -7.77 8.47
C ALA A 53 -7.71 -7.26 9.59
N MET A 54 -7.46 -7.70 10.84
CA MET A 54 -8.19 -7.20 12.00
C MET A 54 -7.92 -5.71 12.26
N SER A 55 -6.67 -5.28 12.12
CA SER A 55 -6.28 -3.88 12.29
C SER A 55 -6.92 -2.99 11.23
N PHE A 56 -6.96 -3.45 9.99
CA PHE A 56 -7.61 -2.76 8.88
C PHE A 56 -9.12 -2.62 9.11
N GLY A 57 -9.81 -3.70 9.49
CA GLY A 57 -11.23 -3.65 9.85
C GLY A 57 -11.50 -2.69 11.01
N ALA A 58 -10.64 -2.69 12.04
CA ALA A 58 -10.74 -1.76 13.16
C ALA A 58 -10.58 -0.30 12.70
N VAL A 59 -9.57 0.01 11.87
CA VAL A 59 -9.37 1.35 11.32
C VAL A 59 -10.59 1.81 10.52
N LEU A 60 -11.20 0.95 9.70
CA LEU A 60 -12.42 1.29 8.97
C LEU A 60 -13.59 1.62 9.91
N THR A 61 -13.81 0.80 10.93
CA THR A 61 -14.86 1.03 11.94
C THR A 61 -14.63 2.32 12.73
N PHE A 62 -13.42 2.57 13.21
CA PHE A 62 -13.12 3.78 13.99
C PHE A 62 -13.12 5.06 13.14
N THR A 63 -12.69 4.96 11.87
CA THR A 63 -12.74 6.09 10.92
C THR A 63 -14.19 6.46 10.63
N ALA A 64 -15.03 5.49 10.29
CA ALA A 64 -16.43 5.74 10.00
C ALA A 64 -17.22 6.25 11.22
N ALA A 65 -16.92 5.75 12.42
CA ALA A 65 -17.52 6.25 13.66
C ALA A 65 -17.12 7.69 14.01
N SER A 66 -16.09 8.23 13.37
CA SER A 66 -15.60 9.60 13.58
C SER A 66 -16.16 10.61 12.56
N LEU A 67 -16.99 10.16 11.60
CA LEU A 67 -17.62 11.00 10.58
C LEU A 67 -18.99 11.52 11.07
N SER A 68 -19.47 12.63 10.50
CA SER A 68 -20.85 13.09 10.73
C SER A 68 -21.85 12.12 10.10
N ALA A 69 -23.09 12.06 10.59
CA ALA A 69 -24.09 11.10 10.09
C ALA A 69 -24.25 11.12 8.56
N THR A 70 -24.33 12.31 7.96
CA THR A 70 -24.42 12.49 6.50
C THR A 70 -23.14 12.04 5.77
N ALA A 71 -21.96 12.30 6.35
CA ALA A 71 -20.69 11.86 5.78
C ALA A 71 -20.47 10.35 5.98
N GLN A 72 -21.00 9.77 7.06
CA GLN A 72 -20.97 8.34 7.34
C GLN A 72 -21.88 7.58 6.37
N GLU A 73 -23.07 8.09 6.07
CA GLU A 73 -23.97 7.54 5.04
C GLU A 73 -23.33 7.64 3.65
N ALA A 74 -22.77 8.80 3.28
CA ALA A 74 -22.07 8.96 2.00
C ALA A 74 -20.81 8.07 1.88
N PHE A 75 -20.04 7.95 2.97
CA PHE A 75 -18.85 7.10 3.05
C PHE A 75 -19.20 5.61 3.00
N GLY A 76 -20.22 5.18 3.75
CA GLY A 76 -20.75 3.82 3.75
C GLY A 76 -21.31 3.42 2.38
N GLY A 77 -22.08 4.30 1.75
CA GLY A 77 -22.59 4.12 0.40
C GLY A 77 -21.49 4.02 -0.65
N THR A 78 -20.49 4.89 -0.60
CA THR A 78 -19.34 4.87 -1.54
C THR A 78 -18.50 3.60 -1.37
N LEU A 79 -18.20 3.21 -0.14
CA LEU A 79 -17.40 2.00 0.12
C LEU A 79 -18.17 0.73 -0.26
N SER A 80 -19.49 0.71 -0.06
CA SER A 80 -20.35 -0.39 -0.49
C SER A 80 -20.41 -0.50 -2.02
N LEU A 81 -20.40 0.61 -2.76
CA LEU A 81 -20.32 0.60 -4.23
C LEU A 81 -18.97 0.04 -4.72
N ILE A 82 -17.86 0.43 -4.09
CA ILE A 82 -16.53 -0.14 -4.35
C ILE A 82 -16.54 -1.64 -4.06
N ALA A 83 -17.11 -2.07 -2.92
CA ALA A 83 -17.21 -3.48 -2.56
C ALA A 83 -18.00 -4.28 -3.62
N VAL A 84 -19.11 -3.76 -4.14
CA VAL A 84 -19.87 -4.42 -5.23
C VAL A 84 -19.02 -4.57 -6.50
N ALA A 85 -18.27 -3.55 -6.88
CA ALA A 85 -17.37 -3.62 -8.03
C ALA A 85 -16.27 -4.69 -7.85
N PHE A 86 -15.66 -4.74 -6.66
CA PHE A 86 -14.65 -5.74 -6.29
C PHE A 86 -15.24 -7.15 -6.26
N VAL A 87 -16.38 -7.37 -5.60
CA VAL A 87 -17.07 -8.68 -5.57
C VAL A 87 -17.38 -9.15 -7.00
N THR A 88 -17.89 -8.25 -7.86
CA THR A 88 -18.17 -8.56 -9.27
C THR A 88 -16.90 -9.00 -9.99
N ALA A 89 -15.84 -8.20 -9.93
CA ALA A 89 -14.57 -8.50 -10.56
C ALA A 89 -14.00 -9.85 -10.08
N MET A 90 -14.09 -10.11 -8.78
CA MET A 90 -13.56 -11.34 -8.16
C MET A 90 -14.35 -12.58 -8.57
N VAL A 91 -15.68 -12.50 -8.65
CA VAL A 91 -16.54 -13.61 -9.11
C VAL A 91 -16.17 -14.02 -10.55
N PHE A 92 -15.82 -13.06 -11.42
CA PHE A 92 -15.34 -13.36 -12.78
C PHE A 92 -13.87 -13.82 -12.81
N TRP A 93 -13.00 -13.22 -11.99
CA TRP A 93 -11.57 -13.57 -11.89
C TRP A 93 -11.38 -15.02 -11.42
N MET A 94 -11.97 -15.40 -10.29
CA MET A 94 -11.84 -16.75 -9.75
C MET A 94 -12.34 -17.83 -10.69
N ARG A 95 -13.42 -17.56 -11.41
CA ARG A 95 -13.94 -18.51 -12.41
C ARG A 95 -12.91 -18.80 -13.51
N ARG A 96 -12.08 -17.82 -13.86
CA ARG A 96 -10.95 -17.98 -14.80
C ARG A 96 -9.79 -18.72 -14.12
N SER A 97 -9.46 -18.38 -12.88
CA SER A 97 -8.31 -18.92 -12.11
C SER A 97 -8.50 -20.36 -11.60
N ALA A 98 -9.73 -20.83 -11.37
CA ALA A 98 -10.02 -22.18 -10.87
C ALA A 98 -9.49 -23.34 -11.75
N ARG A 99 -9.05 -23.04 -12.99
CA ARG A 99 -8.48 -24.02 -13.94
C ARG A 99 -6.95 -24.05 -13.98
N SER A 100 -6.24 -22.98 -13.60
CA SER A 100 -4.77 -22.88 -13.72
C SER A 100 -4.02 -23.07 -12.39
N LEU A 101 -4.70 -22.87 -11.24
CA LEU A 101 -4.08 -22.90 -9.90
C LEU A 101 -3.27 -24.17 -9.59
N SER A 102 -3.69 -25.33 -10.10
CA SER A 102 -3.01 -26.60 -9.80
C SER A 102 -1.67 -26.77 -10.55
N GLY A 103 -1.47 -26.07 -11.67
CA GLY A 103 -0.25 -26.15 -12.49
C GLY A 103 0.83 -25.17 -12.04
N GLU A 104 0.48 -23.89 -11.94
CA GLU A 104 1.42 -22.79 -11.65
C GLU A 104 2.01 -22.86 -10.23
N ILE A 105 1.23 -23.30 -9.25
CA ILE A 105 1.70 -23.40 -7.85
C ILE A 105 2.70 -24.56 -7.69
N LYS A 106 2.55 -25.63 -8.49
CA LYS A 106 3.48 -26.77 -8.45
C LYS A 106 4.84 -26.40 -9.02
N GLU A 107 4.88 -25.51 -10.02
CA GLU A 107 6.10 -25.05 -10.68
C GLU A 107 6.85 -24.02 -9.82
N LYS A 108 6.14 -23.02 -9.27
CA LYS A 108 6.75 -21.96 -8.44
C LYS A 108 7.26 -22.44 -7.07
N VAL A 109 6.63 -23.44 -6.47
CA VAL A 109 7.05 -23.96 -5.15
C VAL A 109 8.28 -24.89 -5.24
N THR A 110 8.51 -25.53 -6.38
CA THR A 110 9.72 -26.35 -6.59
C THR A 110 10.98 -25.48 -6.68
N SER A 111 10.84 -24.22 -7.15
CA SER A 111 11.88 -23.19 -7.11
C SER A 111 12.09 -22.58 -5.70
N ALA A 112 11.01 -22.40 -4.93
CA ALA A 112 11.06 -21.78 -3.60
C ALA A 112 11.70 -22.64 -2.49
N LEU A 113 11.86 -23.94 -2.69
CA LEU A 113 12.53 -24.84 -1.72
C LEU A 113 14.03 -24.52 -1.54
N GLY A 114 14.63 -23.69 -2.41
CA GLY A 114 16.00 -23.20 -2.28
C GLY A 114 16.19 -21.92 -1.45
N MET A 115 15.12 -21.24 -1.01
CA MET A 115 15.21 -19.92 -0.37
C MET A 115 14.95 -19.94 1.16
N GLY A 116 15.49 -18.93 1.85
CA GLY A 116 15.57 -18.83 3.32
C GLY A 116 14.23 -18.71 4.04
N ALA A 117 14.26 -18.88 5.37
CA ALA A 117 13.09 -18.90 6.26
C ALA A 117 12.18 -17.66 6.16
N GLY A 118 12.73 -16.48 5.85
CA GLY A 118 11.98 -15.23 5.72
C GLY A 118 11.04 -15.18 4.50
N VAL A 119 11.42 -15.84 3.39
CA VAL A 119 10.59 -15.88 2.18
C VAL A 119 9.28 -16.63 2.46
N LEU A 120 9.32 -17.72 3.21
CA LEU A 120 8.11 -18.46 3.60
C LEU A 120 7.16 -17.61 4.47
N VAL A 121 7.70 -16.77 5.36
CA VAL A 121 6.90 -15.83 6.17
C VAL A 121 6.24 -14.80 5.26
N VAL A 122 7.01 -14.14 4.39
CA VAL A 122 6.52 -13.09 3.48
C VAL A 122 5.52 -13.66 2.47
N THR A 123 5.80 -14.81 1.85
CA THR A 123 4.87 -15.45 0.90
C THR A 123 3.56 -15.83 1.58
N SER A 124 3.60 -16.39 2.79
CA SER A 124 2.39 -16.73 3.53
C SER A 124 1.63 -15.48 4.00
N PHE A 125 2.36 -14.44 4.41
CA PHE A 125 1.79 -13.15 4.79
C PHE A 125 1.11 -12.44 3.62
N LEU A 126 1.75 -12.32 2.46
CA LEU A 126 1.16 -11.67 1.29
C LEU A 126 -0.02 -12.46 0.73
N ALA A 127 0.11 -13.79 0.68
CA ALA A 127 -0.95 -14.66 0.20
C ALA A 127 -2.20 -14.61 1.08
N VAL A 128 -2.06 -14.65 2.42
CA VAL A 128 -3.21 -14.58 3.34
C VAL A 128 -3.64 -13.13 3.60
N GLY A 129 -2.71 -12.19 3.56
CA GLY A 129 -2.95 -10.77 3.87
C GLY A 129 -3.85 -10.12 2.83
N ARG A 130 -3.66 -10.43 1.54
CA ARG A 130 -4.58 -9.99 0.49
C ARG A 130 -6.01 -10.47 0.75
N GLU A 131 -6.20 -11.78 0.89
CA GLU A 131 -7.52 -12.37 1.13
C GLU A 131 -8.13 -11.89 2.46
N GLY A 132 -7.29 -11.66 3.48
CA GLY A 132 -7.70 -11.14 4.78
C GLY A 132 -8.17 -9.68 4.74
N LEU A 133 -7.48 -8.81 3.99
CA LEU A 133 -7.90 -7.41 3.79
C LEU A 133 -9.20 -7.32 3.00
N GLU A 134 -9.35 -8.14 1.96
CA GLU A 134 -10.58 -8.25 1.18
C GLU A 134 -11.74 -8.77 2.07
N THR A 135 -11.50 -9.81 2.88
CA THR A 135 -12.47 -10.31 3.87
C THR A 135 -12.90 -9.21 4.84
N ALA A 136 -11.95 -8.47 5.40
CA ALA A 136 -12.22 -7.41 6.36
C ALA A 136 -13.08 -6.30 5.74
N LEU A 137 -12.78 -5.90 4.50
CA LEU A 137 -13.56 -4.90 3.76
C LEU A 137 -15.00 -5.38 3.51
N PHE A 138 -15.19 -6.62 3.03
CA PHE A 138 -16.52 -7.15 2.72
C PHE A 138 -17.37 -7.41 3.97
N LEU A 139 -16.76 -7.91 5.04
CA LEU A 139 -17.46 -8.09 6.31
C LEU A 139 -17.86 -6.76 6.92
N TRP A 140 -17.03 -5.73 6.79
CA TRP A 140 -17.35 -4.39 7.27
C TRP A 140 -18.53 -3.76 6.52
N THR A 141 -18.54 -3.83 5.18
CA THR A 141 -19.65 -3.30 4.38
C THR A 141 -20.95 -4.08 4.59
N THR A 142 -20.86 -5.40 4.71
CA THR A 142 -22.03 -6.25 5.02
C THR A 142 -22.56 -5.99 6.43
N ALA A 143 -21.68 -5.73 7.40
CA ALA A 143 -22.08 -5.37 8.76
C ALA A 143 -22.79 -4.02 8.81
N GLN A 144 -22.33 -3.02 8.06
CA GLN A 144 -23.01 -1.72 7.91
C GLN A 144 -24.41 -1.89 7.31
N ALA A 145 -24.54 -2.70 6.26
CA ALA A 145 -25.83 -2.99 5.63
C ALA A 145 -26.84 -3.71 6.56
N ALA A 146 -26.34 -4.47 7.54
CA ALA A 146 -27.15 -5.26 8.48
C ALA A 146 -27.49 -4.53 9.80
N GLY A 147 -27.02 -3.28 10.00
CA GLY A 147 -27.32 -2.46 11.17
C GLY A 147 -26.75 -2.99 12.50
N GLU A 148 -27.40 -2.69 13.64
CA GLU A 148 -26.97 -3.11 15.00
C GLU A 148 -27.13 -4.62 15.31
N SER A 149 -27.01 -5.49 14.31
CA SER A 149 -27.15 -6.93 14.49
C SER A 149 -25.80 -7.63 14.70
N ALA A 150 -25.75 -8.60 15.62
CA ALA A 150 -24.57 -9.46 15.79
C ALA A 150 -24.48 -10.58 14.73
N GLY A 151 -25.45 -10.66 13.82
CA GLY A 151 -25.57 -11.67 12.77
C GLY A 151 -24.33 -11.76 11.87
N PRO A 152 -23.86 -10.65 11.25
CA PRO A 152 -22.70 -10.64 10.36
C PRO A 152 -21.43 -11.24 10.98
N LEU A 153 -21.12 -10.88 12.23
CA LEU A 153 -19.92 -11.37 12.93
C LEU A 153 -20.02 -12.88 13.22
N THR A 154 -21.19 -13.34 13.68
CA THR A 154 -21.41 -14.78 13.95
C THR A 154 -21.39 -15.60 12.67
N GLY A 155 -21.98 -15.10 11.58
CA GLY A 155 -21.95 -15.71 10.26
C GLY A 155 -20.53 -15.88 9.75
N ALA A 156 -19.76 -14.79 9.73
CA ALA A 156 -18.36 -14.80 9.32
C ALA A 156 -17.52 -15.82 10.10
N ALA A 157 -17.67 -15.85 11.43
CA ALA A 157 -16.95 -16.78 12.28
C ALA A 157 -17.28 -18.25 11.95
N VAL A 158 -18.56 -18.58 11.74
CA VAL A 158 -18.98 -19.93 11.35
C VAL A 158 -18.45 -20.30 9.96
N GLY A 159 -18.44 -19.35 9.02
CA GLY A 159 -17.90 -19.53 7.67
C GLY A 159 -16.40 -19.84 7.69
N LEU A 160 -15.63 -19.06 8.45
CA LEU A 160 -14.18 -19.25 8.63
C LEU A 160 -13.84 -20.57 9.34
N LEU A 161 -14.64 -20.97 10.34
CA LEU A 161 -14.46 -22.27 11.00
C LEU A 161 -14.73 -23.44 10.05
N LEU A 162 -15.80 -23.35 9.25
CA LEU A 162 -16.14 -24.37 8.27
C LEU A 162 -15.09 -24.44 7.15
N SER A 163 -14.58 -23.31 6.66
CA SER A 163 -13.52 -23.30 5.65
C SER A 163 -12.22 -23.89 6.16
N ALA A 164 -11.83 -23.60 7.41
CA ALA A 164 -10.69 -24.24 8.07
C ALA A 164 -10.88 -25.77 8.17
N ALA A 165 -12.08 -26.24 8.55
CA ALA A 165 -12.40 -27.66 8.61
C ALA A 165 -12.34 -28.33 7.21
N LEU A 166 -12.84 -27.67 6.17
CA LEU A 166 -12.77 -28.14 4.79
C LEU A 166 -11.32 -28.21 4.29
N CYS A 167 -10.51 -27.19 4.54
CA CYS A 167 -9.09 -27.17 4.17
C CYS A 167 -8.31 -28.29 4.88
N TRP A 168 -8.59 -28.52 6.16
CA TRP A 168 -8.02 -29.65 6.90
C TRP A 168 -8.43 -31.01 6.31
N GLY A 169 -9.70 -31.16 5.90
CA GLY A 169 -10.21 -32.36 5.23
C GLY A 169 -9.59 -32.59 3.84
N LEU A 170 -9.35 -31.52 3.08
CA LEU A 170 -8.63 -31.55 1.79
C LEU A 170 -7.15 -31.93 1.98
N TYR A 171 -6.48 -31.36 2.99
CA TYR A 171 -5.10 -31.70 3.36
C TYR A 171 -4.96 -33.18 3.71
N ARG A 172 -5.90 -33.75 4.49
CA ARG A 172 -5.92 -35.17 4.83
C ARG A 172 -6.37 -36.10 3.69
N ARG A 173 -6.66 -35.57 2.50
CA ARG A 173 -7.20 -36.30 1.32
C ARG A 173 -8.52 -37.04 1.59
N VAL A 174 -9.28 -36.61 2.61
CA VAL A 174 -10.57 -37.23 2.99
C VAL A 174 -11.72 -36.69 2.13
N LEU A 175 -11.56 -35.47 1.60
CA LEU A 175 -12.58 -34.79 0.78
C LEU A 175 -12.14 -34.69 -0.69
N LYS A 176 -13.00 -35.10 -1.63
CA LYS A 176 -12.86 -34.86 -3.08
C LYS A 176 -13.93 -33.88 -3.53
N ILE A 177 -13.68 -32.58 -3.39
CA ILE A 177 -14.61 -31.52 -3.77
C ILE A 177 -14.30 -31.05 -5.19
N ASN A 178 -15.32 -30.87 -6.03
CA ASN A 178 -15.18 -30.24 -7.34
C ASN A 178 -15.20 -28.72 -7.15
N LEU A 179 -14.02 -28.10 -7.07
CA LEU A 179 -13.85 -26.67 -6.81
C LEU A 179 -14.63 -25.80 -7.81
N THR A 180 -14.68 -26.20 -9.09
CA THR A 180 -15.43 -25.48 -10.13
C THR A 180 -16.92 -25.41 -9.82
N ARG A 181 -17.54 -26.50 -9.36
CA ARG A 181 -18.97 -26.51 -8.98
C ARG A 181 -19.23 -25.70 -7.72
N PHE A 182 -18.34 -25.82 -6.73
CA PHE A 182 -18.42 -25.05 -5.49
C PHE A 182 -18.38 -23.54 -5.77
N PHE A 183 -17.36 -23.06 -6.48
CA PHE A 183 -17.23 -21.63 -6.81
C PHE A 183 -18.33 -21.12 -7.76
N THR A 184 -18.88 -21.98 -8.62
CA THR A 184 -20.03 -21.58 -9.46
C THR A 184 -21.29 -21.38 -8.61
N ALA A 185 -21.56 -22.29 -7.67
CA ALA A 185 -22.73 -22.19 -6.80
C ALA A 185 -22.62 -20.99 -5.85
N THR A 186 -21.47 -20.80 -5.20
CA THR A 186 -21.25 -19.65 -4.32
C THR A 186 -21.23 -18.33 -5.10
N GLY A 187 -20.69 -18.31 -6.33
CA GLY A 187 -20.70 -17.14 -7.21
C GLY A 187 -22.11 -16.66 -7.58
N VAL A 188 -23.06 -17.57 -7.87
CA VAL A 188 -24.46 -17.20 -8.12
C VAL A 188 -25.07 -16.51 -6.90
N VAL A 189 -24.85 -17.07 -5.71
CA VAL A 189 -25.41 -16.50 -4.48
C VAL A 189 -24.80 -15.13 -4.17
N LEU A 190 -23.49 -14.96 -4.38
CA LEU A 190 -22.80 -13.68 -4.19
C LEU A 190 -23.27 -12.59 -5.15
N ILE A 191 -23.60 -12.93 -6.41
CA ILE A 191 -24.18 -11.95 -7.35
C ILE A 191 -25.52 -11.43 -6.82
N VAL A 192 -26.33 -12.29 -6.22
CA VAL A 192 -27.62 -11.89 -5.65
C VAL A 192 -27.42 -11.00 -4.42
N ILE A 193 -26.51 -11.35 -3.52
CA ILE A 193 -26.17 -10.53 -2.35
C ILE A 193 -25.59 -9.18 -2.77
N ALA A 194 -24.65 -9.16 -3.72
CA ALA A 194 -24.06 -7.93 -4.24
C ALA A 194 -25.10 -6.99 -4.87
N SER A 195 -26.17 -7.54 -5.45
CA SER A 195 -27.32 -6.76 -5.91
C SER A 195 -28.03 -6.03 -4.77
N GLY A 196 -28.19 -6.69 -3.63
CA GLY A 196 -28.76 -6.10 -2.41
C GLY A 196 -27.86 -5.02 -1.81
N VAL A 197 -26.56 -5.28 -1.71
CA VAL A 197 -25.57 -4.28 -1.26
C VAL A 197 -25.56 -3.06 -2.18
N LEU A 198 -25.73 -3.25 -3.50
CA LEU A 198 -25.88 -2.14 -4.45
C LEU A 198 -27.15 -1.32 -4.16
N GLY A 199 -28.29 -1.98 -3.96
CA GLY A 199 -29.55 -1.32 -3.60
C GLY A 199 -29.45 -0.48 -2.32
N TYR A 200 -28.69 -0.95 -1.33
CA TYR A 200 -28.39 -0.19 -0.11
C TYR A 200 -27.41 0.95 -0.34
N SER A 201 -26.32 0.72 -1.09
CA SER A 201 -25.35 1.78 -1.41
C SER A 201 -26.00 2.98 -2.12
N LEU A 202 -26.97 2.72 -3.01
CA LEU A 202 -27.71 3.77 -3.70
C LEU A 202 -28.63 4.53 -2.75
N ARG A 203 -29.15 3.89 -1.70
CA ARG A 203 -29.97 4.53 -0.67
C ARG A 203 -29.14 5.43 0.23
N ASP A 204 -28.03 4.93 0.74
CA ASP A 204 -27.11 5.69 1.59
C ASP A 204 -26.54 6.92 0.86
N LEU A 205 -26.27 6.79 -0.44
CA LEU A 205 -25.88 7.93 -1.28
C LEU A 205 -27.05 8.92 -1.53
N GLN A 206 -28.30 8.47 -1.49
CA GLN A 206 -29.47 9.36 -1.54
C GLN A 206 -29.71 10.07 -0.20
N GLU A 207 -29.50 9.39 0.92
CA GLU A 207 -29.65 9.94 2.28
C GLU A 207 -28.51 10.91 2.63
N GLY A 208 -27.28 10.58 2.21
CA GLY A 208 -26.11 11.46 2.26
C GLY A 208 -26.15 12.67 1.30
N GLY A 209 -27.23 12.83 0.51
CA GLY A 209 -27.42 13.97 -0.40
C GLY A 209 -26.55 13.95 -1.67
N VAL A 210 -25.84 12.85 -1.94
CA VAL A 210 -24.98 12.68 -3.12
C VAL A 210 -25.80 12.37 -4.38
N LEU A 211 -26.88 11.60 -4.24
CA LEU A 211 -27.78 11.22 -5.33
C LEU A 211 -29.20 11.78 -5.13
N PRO A 212 -29.87 12.27 -6.19
CA PRO A 212 -31.24 12.79 -6.08
C PRO A 212 -32.29 11.68 -5.90
N GLY A 213 -33.48 12.05 -5.44
CA GLY A 213 -34.65 11.16 -5.44
C GLY A 213 -34.86 10.32 -4.18
N GLY A 214 -34.33 10.73 -3.02
CA GLY A 214 -34.53 10.03 -1.73
C GLY A 214 -36.01 9.90 -1.29
N THR A 215 -36.91 10.70 -1.84
CA THR A 215 -38.37 10.67 -1.60
C THR A 215 -39.17 10.03 -2.73
N ALA A 216 -38.52 9.58 -3.81
CA ALA A 216 -39.16 8.99 -4.98
C ALA A 216 -39.34 7.47 -4.81
N TYR A 217 -40.27 7.08 -3.94
CA TYR A 217 -40.58 5.67 -3.66
C TYR A 217 -41.22 4.98 -4.88
N ALA A 218 -40.70 3.80 -5.23
CA ALA A 218 -41.31 2.92 -6.23
C ALA A 218 -42.46 2.12 -5.63
N PHE A 219 -42.30 1.69 -4.39
CA PHE A 219 -43.33 1.10 -3.56
C PHE A 219 -43.02 1.40 -2.09
N ASP A 220 -44.08 1.56 -1.30
CA ASP A 220 -44.04 1.66 0.15
C ASP A 220 -45.11 0.70 0.72
N LEU A 221 -44.63 -0.43 1.22
CA LEU A 221 -45.45 -1.50 1.80
C LEU A 221 -45.33 -1.52 3.33
N SER A 222 -44.73 -0.49 3.94
CA SER A 222 -44.49 -0.40 5.39
C SER A 222 -45.77 -0.47 6.23
N GLY A 223 -46.92 -0.09 5.67
CA GLY A 223 -48.23 -0.19 6.32
C GLY A 223 -48.85 -1.59 6.31
N SER A 224 -48.35 -2.52 5.48
CA SER A 224 -48.92 -3.87 5.29
C SER A 224 -47.95 -5.00 5.63
N ILE A 225 -46.65 -4.71 5.68
CA ILE A 225 -45.59 -5.67 5.99
C ILE A 225 -44.86 -5.20 7.25
N ASP A 226 -44.96 -5.98 8.32
CA ASP A 226 -44.17 -5.76 9.52
C ASP A 226 -42.69 -6.04 9.23
N ALA A 227 -41.86 -4.99 9.31
CA ALA A 227 -40.41 -5.07 9.14
C ALA A 227 -39.74 -5.98 10.20
N GLY A 228 -40.38 -6.20 11.35
CA GLY A 228 -39.93 -7.12 12.39
C GLY A 228 -40.37 -8.58 12.19
N SER A 229 -41.12 -8.89 11.13
CA SER A 229 -41.54 -10.27 10.83
C SER A 229 -40.35 -11.13 10.39
N TRP A 230 -40.36 -12.42 10.76
CA TRP A 230 -39.24 -13.33 10.45
C TRP A 230 -38.90 -13.39 8.95
N TYR A 231 -39.90 -13.28 8.07
CA TYR A 231 -39.70 -13.27 6.63
C TYR A 231 -39.25 -11.89 6.10
N GLY A 232 -39.67 -10.80 6.74
CA GLY A 232 -39.19 -9.44 6.44
C GLY A 232 -37.71 -9.29 6.78
N THR A 233 -37.31 -9.74 7.97
CA THR A 233 -35.90 -9.77 8.40
C THR A 233 -35.06 -10.70 7.54
N LEU A 234 -35.59 -11.84 7.09
CA LEU A 234 -34.91 -12.73 6.11
C LEU A 234 -34.68 -12.06 4.75
N LEU A 235 -35.71 -11.40 4.21
CA LEU A 235 -35.61 -10.73 2.91
C LEU A 235 -34.69 -9.50 2.97
N GLN A 236 -34.71 -8.77 4.08
CA GLN A 236 -33.82 -7.66 4.34
C GLN A 236 -32.38 -8.14 4.61
N GLY A 237 -32.16 -9.14 5.46
CA GLY A 237 -30.83 -9.63 5.80
C GLY A 237 -30.10 -10.32 4.64
N VAL A 238 -30.81 -11.11 3.82
CA VAL A 238 -30.20 -11.89 2.73
C VAL A 238 -30.18 -11.15 1.39
N PHE A 239 -31.25 -10.42 1.07
CA PHE A 239 -31.42 -9.77 -0.22
C PHE A 239 -31.40 -8.24 -0.14
N ASN A 240 -31.33 -7.68 1.06
CA ASN A 240 -31.41 -6.23 1.30
C ASN A 240 -32.66 -5.59 0.68
N LEU A 241 -33.77 -6.31 0.72
CA LEU A 241 -35.07 -5.85 0.26
C LEU A 241 -35.83 -5.23 1.44
N THR A 242 -36.06 -3.93 1.38
CA THR A 242 -36.80 -3.18 2.40
C THR A 242 -38.27 -2.99 1.99
N PRO A 243 -39.22 -2.87 2.94
CA PRO A 243 -40.63 -2.62 2.63
C PRO A 243 -40.90 -1.33 1.84
N ALA A 244 -40.00 -0.35 1.94
CA ALA A 244 -39.99 0.87 1.13
C ALA A 244 -38.68 0.94 0.33
N MET A 245 -38.77 1.05 -1.00
CA MET A 245 -37.62 1.22 -1.89
C MET A 245 -37.87 2.34 -2.90
N THR A 246 -36.84 3.12 -3.22
CA THR A 246 -36.90 4.15 -4.27
C THR A 246 -36.80 3.53 -5.67
N TRP A 247 -37.25 4.26 -6.69
CA TRP A 247 -37.08 3.84 -8.08
C TRP A 247 -35.61 3.57 -8.44
N LEU A 248 -34.68 4.36 -7.89
CA LEU A 248 -33.25 4.19 -8.13
C LEU A 248 -32.73 2.86 -7.56
N GLN A 249 -33.17 2.50 -6.35
CA GLN A 249 -32.81 1.22 -5.73
C GLN A 249 -33.34 0.03 -6.53
N VAL A 250 -34.62 0.07 -6.94
CA VAL A 250 -35.26 -1.02 -7.68
C VAL A 250 -34.60 -1.23 -9.06
N VAL A 251 -34.35 -0.13 -9.78
CA VAL A 251 -33.67 -0.19 -11.10
C VAL A 251 -32.22 -0.64 -10.95
N GLY A 252 -31.49 -0.11 -9.97
CA GLY A 252 -30.10 -0.50 -9.70
C GLY A 252 -29.98 -1.98 -9.35
N TYR A 253 -30.81 -2.46 -8.43
CA TYR A 253 -30.88 -3.86 -8.02
C TYR A 253 -31.24 -4.76 -9.21
N GLY A 254 -32.37 -4.51 -9.88
CA GLY A 254 -32.84 -5.36 -10.98
C GLY A 254 -31.89 -5.35 -12.18
N GLY A 255 -31.34 -4.17 -12.52
CA GLY A 255 -30.41 -3.98 -13.62
C GLY A 255 -29.08 -4.71 -13.40
N TYR A 256 -28.48 -4.55 -12.22
CA TYR A 256 -27.24 -5.25 -11.87
C TYR A 256 -27.43 -6.76 -11.89
N LEU A 257 -28.48 -7.27 -11.23
CA LEU A 257 -28.77 -8.70 -11.19
C LEU A 257 -28.98 -9.27 -12.59
N ALA A 258 -29.77 -8.61 -13.44
CA ALA A 258 -30.05 -9.08 -14.79
C ALA A 258 -28.77 -9.13 -15.66
N VAL A 259 -27.96 -8.08 -15.64
CA VAL A 259 -26.74 -7.98 -16.47
C VAL A 259 -25.67 -8.95 -15.98
N VAL A 260 -25.32 -8.90 -14.69
CA VAL A 260 -24.20 -9.66 -14.14
C VAL A 260 -24.52 -11.15 -14.10
N MET A 261 -25.73 -11.55 -13.70
CA MET A 261 -26.14 -12.96 -13.73
C MET A 261 -26.16 -13.52 -15.15
N THR A 262 -26.65 -12.75 -16.12
CA THR A 262 -26.67 -13.17 -17.53
C THR A 262 -25.25 -13.38 -18.06
N LEU A 263 -24.33 -12.45 -17.81
CA LEU A 263 -22.92 -12.60 -18.20
C LEU A 263 -22.25 -13.80 -17.51
N PHE A 264 -22.54 -13.99 -16.22
CA PHE A 264 -22.02 -15.11 -15.45
C PHE A 264 -22.50 -16.46 -16.01
N VAL A 265 -23.81 -16.64 -16.21
CA VAL A 265 -24.40 -17.89 -16.73
C VAL A 265 -24.07 -18.13 -18.20
N ARG A 266 -24.02 -17.10 -19.05
CA ARG A 266 -23.62 -17.26 -20.47
C ARG A 266 -22.21 -17.81 -20.59
N GLY A 267 -21.30 -17.34 -19.74
CA GLY A 267 -19.97 -17.93 -19.71
C GLY A 267 -19.98 -19.39 -19.23
N VAL A 268 -20.87 -19.78 -18.29
CA VAL A 268 -21.00 -21.20 -17.86
C VAL A 268 -21.44 -22.08 -19.04
N ARG A 269 -22.38 -21.63 -19.87
CA ARG A 269 -22.89 -22.37 -21.04
C ARG A 269 -21.92 -22.46 -22.22
N ALA A 270 -21.05 -21.46 -22.43
CA ALA A 270 -20.04 -21.47 -23.49
C ALA A 270 -18.96 -22.56 -23.32
N THR A 271 -18.99 -23.33 -22.23
CA THR A 271 -17.98 -24.36 -21.92
C THR A 271 -18.59 -25.72 -21.57
N ALA A 272 -19.64 -26.16 -22.28
CA ALA A 272 -20.01 -27.57 -22.27
C ALA A 272 -19.06 -28.35 -23.20
N PRO A 273 -18.35 -29.41 -22.74
CA PRO A 273 -17.47 -30.19 -23.61
C PRO A 273 -18.28 -30.96 -24.65
N LYS A 274 -17.97 -30.77 -25.93
CA LYS A 274 -18.34 -31.72 -26.99
C LYS A 274 -17.44 -32.94 -26.81
N GLN A 275 -18.01 -34.07 -26.36
CA GLN A 275 -17.31 -35.34 -26.18
C GLN A 275 -16.55 -35.72 -27.47
N PRO A 276 -15.22 -35.89 -27.44
CA PRO A 276 -14.50 -36.63 -28.47
C PRO A 276 -14.60 -38.13 -28.17
N ALA A 277 -14.75 -38.91 -29.24
CA ALA A 277 -14.77 -40.37 -29.21
C ALA A 277 -13.50 -40.92 -28.53
N ALA A 278 -13.70 -41.94 -27.70
CA ALA A 278 -12.65 -42.60 -26.95
C ALA A 278 -11.81 -43.51 -27.85
N ASP A 279 -10.55 -43.16 -28.07
CA ASP A 279 -9.52 -44.13 -28.43
C ASP A 279 -8.91 -44.73 -27.17
N LYS A 280 -8.90 -46.06 -27.14
CA LYS A 280 -8.31 -46.89 -26.10
C LYS A 280 -6.79 -46.80 -26.19
N VAL A 281 -6.14 -46.39 -25.11
CA VAL A 281 -4.77 -46.84 -24.84
C VAL A 281 -4.70 -47.42 -23.43
N THR A 282 -4.42 -48.72 -23.43
CA THR A 282 -4.19 -49.64 -22.33
C THR A 282 -3.09 -49.14 -21.40
N SER A 283 -3.30 -49.22 -20.08
CA SER A 283 -2.22 -49.25 -19.09
C SER A 283 -2.58 -50.29 -18.05
N ALA A 284 -1.68 -51.26 -17.91
CA ALA A 284 -1.85 -52.50 -17.17
C ALA A 284 -1.97 -52.29 -15.64
N GLN A 285 -2.76 -53.18 -15.02
CA GLN A 285 -2.61 -53.60 -13.62
C GLN A 285 -1.21 -54.27 -13.46
N GLU A 286 -0.57 -54.43 -12.30
CA GLU A 286 -1.07 -54.90 -11.02
C GLU A 286 0.10 -54.92 -10.01
N GLY A 287 -0.19 -54.92 -8.70
CA GLY A 287 0.82 -55.16 -7.66
C GLY A 287 0.36 -54.79 -6.26
N GLN A 288 -0.54 -55.60 -5.68
CA GLN A 288 -0.93 -55.54 -4.26
C GLN A 288 0.00 -56.43 -3.40
N GLY A 289 0.26 -56.00 -2.14
CA GLY A 289 0.90 -56.83 -1.10
C GLY A 289 0.83 -56.22 0.31
N ALA A 290 -0.21 -56.62 1.07
CA ALA A 290 -0.47 -56.69 2.53
C ALA A 290 0.14 -55.72 3.60
N PRO A 291 -0.63 -55.32 4.65
CA PRO A 291 -0.16 -54.72 5.93
C PRO A 291 -0.26 -55.74 7.11
N PRO A 292 -0.01 -55.42 8.42
CA PRO A 292 0.51 -54.20 9.07
C PRO A 292 1.62 -54.43 10.14
N ALA A 293 2.24 -53.35 10.65
CA ALA A 293 2.79 -53.32 12.01
C ALA A 293 2.55 -51.94 12.67
N ARG A 294 1.73 -51.93 13.73
CA ARG A 294 1.41 -50.78 14.57
C ARG A 294 2.63 -50.37 15.41
N ARG A 295 3.01 -49.08 15.36
CA ARG A 295 3.66 -48.39 16.48
C ARG A 295 2.96 -47.06 16.74
N ARG A 296 2.53 -46.88 17.99
CA ARG A 296 1.77 -45.73 18.50
C ARG A 296 2.67 -44.49 18.60
N PRO A 297 2.22 -43.29 18.23
CA PRO A 297 2.88 -42.06 18.65
C PRO A 297 2.26 -41.58 19.97
N ALA A 298 3.10 -41.46 20.98
CA ALA A 298 2.80 -40.80 22.25
C ALA A 298 3.13 -39.32 22.11
N TRP A 299 2.16 -38.48 21.77
CA TRP A 299 2.18 -37.04 22.06
C TRP A 299 0.73 -36.62 22.34
N VAL A 300 0.37 -36.67 23.62
CA VAL A 300 -0.84 -36.07 24.18
C VAL A 300 -0.36 -34.93 25.08
N VAL A 301 -0.98 -33.76 24.87
CA VAL A 301 -1.00 -32.55 25.74
C VAL A 301 0.21 -31.58 25.60
N PRO A 302 -0.01 -30.23 25.58
CA PRO A 302 -1.26 -29.48 25.81
C PRO A 302 -1.70 -28.54 24.68
N VAL A 303 -3.01 -28.55 24.39
CA VAL A 303 -3.76 -27.44 23.76
C VAL A 303 -4.34 -26.49 24.83
N ALA A 304 -3.88 -26.58 26.08
CA ALA A 304 -4.51 -25.89 27.22
C ALA A 304 -3.75 -24.67 27.78
N VAL A 305 -2.82 -24.05 27.03
CA VAL A 305 -2.00 -22.93 27.54
C VAL A 305 -2.21 -21.59 26.81
N VAL A 306 -2.97 -21.53 25.70
CA VAL A 306 -3.11 -20.27 24.92
C VAL A 306 -4.45 -19.55 25.15
N THR A 307 -5.46 -20.20 25.75
CA THR A 307 -6.79 -19.58 25.91
C THR A 307 -6.95 -18.71 27.16
N VAL A 308 -6.06 -18.79 28.14
CA VAL A 308 -6.21 -18.04 29.41
C VAL A 308 -5.53 -16.66 29.40
N PRO A 309 -4.32 -16.45 28.82
CA PRO A 309 -3.70 -15.12 28.81
C PRO A 309 -4.40 -14.12 27.89
N ALA A 310 -5.00 -14.59 26.78
CA ALA A 310 -5.68 -13.73 25.81
C ALA A 310 -6.99 -13.13 26.37
N VAL A 311 -7.68 -13.85 27.26
CA VAL A 311 -8.89 -13.35 27.92
C VAL A 311 -8.53 -12.34 29.02
N ILE A 312 -7.42 -12.52 29.72
CA ILE A 312 -6.96 -11.57 30.76
C ILE A 312 -6.43 -10.27 30.14
N ALA A 313 -5.71 -10.34 29.01
CA ALA A 313 -5.29 -9.16 28.26
C ALA A 313 -6.48 -8.39 27.66
N GLY A 314 -7.49 -9.11 27.14
CA GLY A 314 -8.73 -8.49 26.66
C GLY A 314 -9.52 -7.76 27.74
N VAL A 315 -9.54 -8.29 28.97
CA VAL A 315 -10.19 -7.64 30.13
C VAL A 315 -9.36 -6.45 30.65
N ALA A 316 -8.03 -6.54 30.66
CA ALA A 316 -7.18 -5.42 31.07
C ALA A 316 -7.27 -4.22 30.10
N VAL A 317 -7.44 -4.46 28.79
CA VAL A 317 -7.63 -3.41 27.78
C VAL A 317 -9.06 -2.83 27.84
N ALA A 318 -10.07 -3.65 28.17
CA ALA A 318 -11.45 -3.18 28.31
C ALA A 318 -11.68 -2.27 29.54
N PHE A 319 -10.89 -2.44 30.61
CA PHE A 319 -11.04 -1.68 31.87
C PHE A 319 -9.89 -0.71 32.19
N GLY A 320 -8.78 -0.75 31.45
CA GLY A 320 -7.63 0.13 31.61
C GLY A 320 -7.63 1.30 30.63
N ARG A 321 -8.57 2.24 30.74
CA ARG A 321 -8.41 3.54 30.06
C ARG A 321 -7.34 4.33 30.81
N PRO A 322 -6.20 4.71 30.19
CA PRO A 322 -5.37 5.75 30.77
C PRO A 322 -6.25 6.99 30.95
N LYS A 323 -6.09 7.65 32.10
CA LYS A 323 -6.84 8.87 32.44
C LYS A 323 -6.51 9.93 31.40
N SER A 324 -7.37 10.12 30.39
CA SER A 324 -7.17 11.15 29.37
C SER A 324 -6.95 12.49 30.08
N ALA A 325 -5.83 13.14 29.79
CA ALA A 325 -5.66 14.55 30.12
C ALA A 325 -6.88 15.29 29.58
N ALA A 326 -7.43 16.22 30.37
CA ALA A 326 -8.65 16.94 30.03
C ALA A 326 -8.51 17.55 28.62
N SER A 327 -9.26 16.98 27.67
CA SER A 327 -9.19 17.37 26.26
C SER A 327 -9.85 18.74 26.12
N GLN A 328 -9.04 19.78 25.91
CA GLN A 328 -9.56 21.15 25.78
C GLN A 328 -10.08 21.35 24.36
N THR A 329 -11.36 21.74 24.23
CA THR A 329 -11.91 22.16 22.95
C THR A 329 -11.48 23.58 22.64
N VAL A 330 -10.77 23.75 21.53
CA VAL A 330 -10.29 25.03 21.02
C VAL A 330 -11.10 25.36 19.77
N ALA A 331 -11.89 26.43 19.84
CA ALA A 331 -12.68 26.89 18.71
C ALA A 331 -11.83 27.72 17.74
N VAL A 332 -12.09 27.48 16.45
CA VAL A 332 -11.40 28.03 15.29
C VAL A 332 -12.44 28.68 14.36
N SER A 333 -12.13 29.84 13.79
CA SER A 333 -12.95 30.51 12.77
C SER A 333 -12.12 31.58 12.04
N GLU A 334 -12.70 32.23 11.04
CA GLU A 334 -12.04 33.31 10.30
C GLU A 334 -11.90 34.62 11.10
N LYS A 335 -12.53 34.71 12.28
CA LYS A 335 -12.57 35.93 13.11
C LYS A 335 -11.99 35.74 14.51
N ASP A 336 -12.03 34.52 15.01
CA ASP A 336 -11.57 34.16 16.35
C ASP A 336 -10.88 32.80 16.31
N CYS A 337 -9.69 32.74 16.89
CA CYS A 337 -8.82 31.57 16.91
C CYS A 337 -8.37 31.35 18.34
N GLY A 338 -8.53 30.13 18.87
CA GLY A 338 -8.06 29.81 20.21
C GLY A 338 -9.10 30.01 21.33
N LYS A 339 -10.37 30.23 21.02
CA LYS A 339 -11.40 30.39 22.05
C LYS A 339 -11.61 29.06 22.80
N GLY A 340 -11.52 29.09 24.12
CA GLY A 340 -11.51 27.89 24.97
C GLY A 340 -10.10 27.41 25.34
N PHE A 341 -9.05 28.00 24.76
CA PHE A 341 -7.67 27.72 25.15
C PHE A 341 -7.32 28.38 26.49
N SER A 342 -6.82 27.59 27.42
CA SER A 342 -6.22 28.06 28.68
C SER A 342 -4.81 27.48 28.80
N ALA A 343 -3.99 28.00 29.72
CA ALA A 343 -2.60 27.55 29.88
C ALA A 343 -2.57 26.03 30.15
N PRO A 344 -2.05 25.22 29.21
CA PRO A 344 -1.99 23.78 29.42
C PRO A 344 -0.87 23.42 30.40
N GLU A 345 -0.98 22.24 31.00
CA GLU A 345 0.12 21.69 31.78
C GLU A 345 1.29 21.29 30.86
N PRO A 346 2.55 21.40 31.32
CA PRO A 346 3.68 20.92 30.54
C PRO A 346 3.61 19.40 30.29
N GLY A 347 4.05 18.96 29.12
CA GLY A 347 4.01 17.56 28.69
C GLY A 347 3.26 17.37 27.38
N ARG A 348 2.97 16.10 27.05
CA ARG A 348 2.19 15.76 25.86
C ARG A 348 0.72 16.09 26.09
N GLN A 349 0.19 17.01 25.32
CA GLN A 349 -1.18 17.52 25.42
C GLN A 349 -1.97 17.15 24.17
N THR A 350 -3.27 16.93 24.35
CA THR A 350 -4.23 16.72 23.26
C THR A 350 -5.25 17.84 23.28
N PHE A 351 -5.42 18.52 22.15
CA PHE A 351 -6.38 19.61 21.94
C PHE A 351 -7.43 19.19 20.92
N GLN A 352 -8.70 19.51 21.18
CA GLN A 352 -9.81 19.26 20.24
C GLN A 352 -10.07 20.53 19.46
N MET A 353 -9.56 20.59 18.23
CA MET A 353 -9.66 21.75 17.37
C MET A 353 -11.01 21.71 16.65
N HIS A 354 -11.95 22.57 17.04
CA HIS A 354 -13.30 22.63 16.47
C HIS A 354 -13.48 23.86 15.58
N ASN A 355 -13.81 23.68 14.32
CA ASN A 355 -14.06 24.79 13.41
C ASN A 355 -15.51 25.26 13.49
N THR A 356 -15.68 26.46 14.03
CA THR A 356 -16.95 27.19 14.19
C THR A 356 -17.21 28.19 13.06
N GLY A 357 -16.28 28.35 12.13
CA GLY A 357 -16.41 29.20 10.94
C GLY A 357 -17.02 28.46 9.76
N ASP A 358 -17.16 29.18 8.64
CA ASP A 358 -17.76 28.71 7.40
C ASP A 358 -16.72 28.28 6.36
N LYS A 359 -15.43 28.50 6.63
CA LYS A 359 -14.30 28.13 5.78
C LYS A 359 -13.40 27.08 6.40
N THR A 360 -12.82 26.25 5.56
CA THR A 360 -11.71 25.37 5.96
C THR A 360 -10.53 26.19 6.46
N SER A 361 -9.90 25.76 7.56
CA SER A 361 -8.76 26.44 8.16
C SER A 361 -7.62 25.47 8.45
N GLU A 362 -6.40 25.92 8.23
CA GLU A 362 -5.20 25.33 8.84
C GLU A 362 -5.04 25.93 10.23
N VAL A 363 -4.56 25.13 11.19
CA VAL A 363 -4.46 25.54 12.58
C VAL A 363 -3.11 25.14 13.15
N TYR A 364 -2.40 26.11 13.72
CA TYR A 364 -1.05 25.95 14.26
C TYR A 364 -0.99 26.34 15.72
N LEU A 365 -0.30 25.53 16.54
CA LEU A 365 0.18 25.96 17.84
C LEU A 365 1.56 26.60 17.65
N VAL A 366 1.66 27.91 17.84
CA VAL A 366 2.88 28.67 17.54
C VAL A 366 3.47 29.37 18.75
N ASP A 367 4.76 29.66 18.71
CA ASP A 367 5.34 30.76 19.47
C ASP A 367 5.09 32.06 18.70
N PRO A 368 4.29 33.01 19.23
CA PRO A 368 3.92 34.21 18.50
C PRO A 368 5.09 35.19 18.26
N ALA A 369 6.23 35.02 18.96
CA ALA A 369 7.42 35.86 18.77
C ALA A 369 8.34 35.33 17.66
N THR A 370 8.43 34.00 17.51
CA THR A 370 9.37 33.34 16.59
C THR A 370 8.68 32.64 15.42
N ASN A 371 7.35 32.52 15.45
CA ASN A 371 6.53 31.72 14.54
C ASN A 371 6.87 30.22 14.54
N ALA A 372 7.61 29.73 15.55
CA ALA A 372 7.95 28.32 15.65
C ALA A 372 6.69 27.50 15.95
N VAL A 373 6.45 26.44 15.18
CA VAL A 373 5.24 25.59 15.23
C VAL A 373 5.51 24.36 16.11
N TYR A 374 4.62 24.09 17.06
CA TYR A 374 4.70 22.96 18.00
C TYR A 374 3.73 21.82 17.65
N GLY A 375 2.80 22.07 16.74
CA GLY A 375 1.83 21.11 16.24
C GLY A 375 0.81 21.79 15.33
N GLU A 376 0.21 21.03 14.43
CA GLU A 376 -0.69 21.54 13.42
C GLU A 376 -1.84 20.59 13.08
N VAL A 377 -2.91 21.17 12.56
CA VAL A 377 -4.02 20.47 11.91
C VAL A 377 -4.29 21.17 10.59
N GLU A 378 -4.08 20.45 9.50
CA GLU A 378 -4.34 20.95 8.16
C GLU A 378 -5.78 20.69 7.73
N GLY A 379 -6.35 21.58 6.92
CA GLY A 379 -7.64 21.31 6.28
C GLY A 379 -8.81 21.05 7.24
N LEU A 380 -8.86 21.72 8.40
CA LEU A 380 -9.97 21.60 9.35
C LEU A 380 -11.25 22.21 8.74
N ALA A 381 -12.15 21.35 8.25
CA ALA A 381 -13.37 21.77 7.56
C ALA A 381 -14.41 22.41 8.51
N PRO A 382 -15.31 23.28 8.01
CA PRO A 382 -16.39 23.89 8.79
C PRO A 382 -17.21 22.87 9.59
N GLY A 383 -17.49 23.15 10.85
CA GLY A 383 -18.28 22.29 11.74
C GLY A 383 -17.59 21.00 12.21
N THR A 384 -16.33 20.76 11.82
CA THR A 384 -15.61 19.53 12.20
C THR A 384 -14.71 19.75 13.42
N THR A 385 -14.39 18.65 14.11
CA THR A 385 -13.42 18.63 15.21
C THR A 385 -12.30 17.66 14.90
N ARG A 386 -11.05 18.05 15.10
CA ARG A 386 -9.89 17.17 14.98
C ARG A 386 -8.97 17.28 16.18
N GLU A 387 -8.35 16.18 16.55
CA GLU A 387 -7.34 16.17 17.60
C GLU A 387 -6.01 16.70 17.08
N LEU A 388 -5.40 17.60 17.85
CA LEU A 388 -4.02 18.04 17.71
C LEU A 388 -3.25 17.60 18.94
N VAL A 389 -2.17 16.85 18.73
CA VAL A 389 -1.28 16.41 19.81
C VAL A 389 0.03 17.19 19.73
N ALA A 390 0.37 17.91 20.79
CA ALA A 390 1.61 18.68 20.87
C ALA A 390 2.31 18.46 22.21
N THR A 391 3.64 18.52 22.20
CA THR A 391 4.44 18.51 23.44
C THR A 391 4.68 19.95 23.88
N VAL A 392 4.04 20.35 24.97
CA VAL A 392 4.13 21.71 25.52
C VAL A 392 5.21 21.76 26.59
N ALA A 393 6.17 22.65 26.41
CA ALA A 393 7.25 22.97 27.34
C ALA A 393 7.05 24.36 27.97
N GLY A 394 7.97 24.76 28.85
CA GLY A 394 8.01 26.13 29.35
C GLY A 394 8.24 27.11 28.21
N GLY A 395 7.31 28.04 27.98
CA GLY A 395 7.32 28.89 26.80
C GLY A 395 6.07 29.76 26.65
N THR A 396 6.00 30.47 25.51
CA THR A 396 4.84 31.30 25.14
C THR A 396 4.18 30.66 23.91
N TYR A 397 2.86 30.49 23.96
CA TYR A 397 2.10 29.80 22.92
C TYR A 397 0.88 30.62 22.49
N ALA A 398 0.54 30.54 21.22
CA ALA A 398 -0.70 31.08 20.65
C ALA A 398 -1.25 30.12 19.59
N TRP A 399 -2.55 30.15 19.38
CA TRP A 399 -3.17 29.49 18.23
C TRP A 399 -3.18 30.43 17.03
N ARG A 400 -2.77 29.93 15.87
CA ARG A 400 -2.86 30.65 14.60
C ARG A 400 -3.75 29.86 13.65
N CYS A 401 -4.81 30.49 13.17
CA CYS A 401 -5.78 29.90 12.27
C CYS A 401 -5.66 30.60 10.91
N VAL A 402 -5.46 29.83 9.85
CA VAL A 402 -5.27 30.30 8.48
C VAL A 402 -6.40 29.75 7.61
N PRO A 403 -7.46 30.54 7.36
CA PRO A 403 -8.54 30.13 6.48
C PRO A 403 -8.06 29.99 5.03
N THR A 404 -8.66 29.08 4.25
CA THR A 404 -8.38 28.90 2.81
C THR A 404 -8.55 30.17 1.99
N SER A 405 -9.32 31.14 2.47
CA SER A 405 -9.35 32.51 1.95
C SER A 405 -9.54 33.51 3.09
N GLY A 406 -8.59 34.43 3.24
CA GLY A 406 -8.61 35.46 4.29
C GLY A 406 -7.23 35.71 4.87
N THR A 407 -7.16 36.51 5.95
CA THR A 407 -5.93 36.76 6.71
C THR A 407 -5.82 35.81 7.89
N ALA A 408 -4.61 35.39 8.24
CA ALA A 408 -4.36 34.60 9.44
C ALA A 408 -4.85 35.34 10.70
N VAL A 409 -5.50 34.62 11.61
CA VAL A 409 -5.95 35.12 12.91
C VAL A 409 -5.13 34.43 14.00
N THR A 410 -4.51 35.22 14.89
CA THR A 410 -3.71 34.69 15.99
C THR A 410 -4.36 35.01 17.34
N SER A 411 -4.46 34.01 18.22
CA SER A 411 -5.03 34.14 19.55
C SER A 411 -4.17 35.02 20.46
N LYS A 412 -4.69 35.37 21.64
CA LYS A 412 -3.84 35.88 22.71
C LYS A 412 -2.79 34.84 23.10
N ALA A 413 -1.59 35.32 23.39
CA ALA A 413 -0.50 34.49 23.85
C ALA A 413 -0.73 34.01 25.29
N VAL A 414 -0.37 32.77 25.56
CA VAL A 414 -0.45 32.12 26.87
C VAL A 414 0.93 31.63 27.28
N ARG A 415 1.31 31.87 28.53
CA ARG A 415 2.61 31.47 29.06
C ARG A 415 2.48 30.19 29.89
N VAL A 416 3.31 29.21 29.59
CA VAL A 416 3.42 27.94 30.33
C VAL A 416 4.76 27.92 31.06
N THR A 417 4.76 27.52 32.33
CA THR A 417 5.95 27.44 33.18
C THR A 417 6.26 25.99 33.55
N GLY A 418 7.54 25.61 33.55
CA GLY A 418 7.96 24.23 33.79
C GLY A 418 7.89 23.35 32.54
N GLY A 419 8.30 22.09 32.64
CA GLY A 419 8.48 21.20 31.48
C GLY A 419 9.86 21.35 30.83
N GLY A 420 10.42 20.23 30.36
CA GLY A 420 11.71 20.18 29.66
C GLY A 420 11.68 20.87 28.29
N ALA A 421 12.64 20.60 27.42
CA ALA A 421 12.63 21.19 26.07
C ALA A 421 11.55 20.56 25.17
N SER A 422 10.80 21.38 24.44
CA SER A 422 10.03 20.95 23.27
C SER A 422 10.85 21.22 21.99
N GLN A 423 10.52 20.52 20.91
CA GLN A 423 11.17 20.68 19.60
C GLN A 423 10.17 21.34 18.63
N PRO A 424 10.09 22.67 18.58
CA PRO A 424 9.29 23.33 17.56
C PRO A 424 10.00 23.31 16.19
N VAL A 425 9.20 23.38 15.13
CA VAL A 425 9.69 23.53 13.75
C VAL A 425 9.49 24.97 13.32
N VAL A 426 10.56 25.62 12.86
CA VAL A 426 10.45 26.96 12.27
C VAL A 426 9.92 26.81 10.83
N PRO A 427 8.80 27.45 10.45
CA PRO A 427 8.26 27.40 9.09
C PRO A 427 9.30 27.73 8.03
N VAL A 428 9.16 27.13 6.85
CA VAL A 428 9.92 27.47 5.65
C VAL A 428 9.00 28.16 4.66
N THR A 429 9.50 29.18 3.97
CA THR A 429 8.77 29.84 2.89
C THR A 429 9.26 29.37 1.51
N GLU A 430 8.46 29.58 0.47
CA GLU A 430 8.92 29.38 -0.91
C GLU A 430 10.19 30.19 -1.22
N GLN A 431 10.31 31.39 -0.65
CA GLN A 431 11.47 32.26 -0.83
C GLN A 431 12.74 31.67 -0.19
N ASP A 432 12.62 31.03 0.97
CA ASP A 432 13.75 30.36 1.64
C ASP A 432 14.29 29.18 0.80
N LEU A 433 13.39 28.46 0.12
CA LEU A 433 13.75 27.33 -0.74
C LEU A 433 14.18 27.75 -2.16
N ALA A 434 13.86 28.98 -2.60
CA ALA A 434 14.20 29.46 -3.94
C ALA A 434 15.71 29.46 -4.22
N GLY A 435 16.52 29.85 -3.22
CA GLY A 435 17.98 29.83 -3.31
C GLY A 435 18.55 28.40 -3.48
N PRO A 436 18.26 27.48 -2.55
CA PRO A 436 18.62 26.05 -2.67
C PRO A 436 18.14 25.42 -3.98
N LEU A 437 16.91 25.70 -4.41
CA LEU A 437 16.36 25.19 -5.67
C LEU A 437 17.16 25.70 -6.87
N GLY A 438 17.54 26.98 -6.88
CA GLY A 438 18.39 27.55 -7.92
C GLY A 438 19.75 26.87 -8.01
N GLN A 439 20.39 26.58 -6.88
CA GLN A 439 21.66 25.85 -6.83
C GLN A 439 21.51 24.41 -7.34
N TYR A 440 20.45 23.72 -6.96
CA TYR A 440 20.17 22.37 -7.44
C TYR A 440 19.89 22.34 -8.95
N LYS A 441 19.07 23.27 -9.47
CA LYS A 441 18.84 23.41 -10.91
C LYS A 441 20.13 23.69 -11.68
N ALA A 442 21.04 24.49 -11.13
CA ALA A 442 22.35 24.73 -11.75
C ALA A 442 23.20 23.45 -11.81
N TYR A 443 23.25 22.68 -10.72
CA TYR A 443 23.92 21.37 -10.68
C TYR A 443 23.36 20.41 -11.74
N VAL A 444 22.03 20.23 -11.77
CA VAL A 444 21.37 19.35 -12.75
C VAL A 444 21.61 19.85 -14.17
N GLY A 445 21.54 21.15 -14.42
CA GLY A 445 21.82 21.74 -15.74
C GLY A 445 23.23 21.46 -16.25
N GLN A 446 24.25 21.54 -15.37
CA GLN A 446 25.63 21.18 -15.71
C GLN A 446 25.78 19.67 -15.94
N GLY A 447 25.14 18.86 -15.10
CA GLY A 447 25.10 17.41 -15.22
C GLY A 447 24.48 16.95 -16.54
N LEU A 448 23.34 17.51 -16.93
CA LEU A 448 22.69 17.25 -18.23
C LEU A 448 23.58 17.64 -19.41
N ALA A 449 24.35 18.73 -19.30
CA ALA A 449 25.31 19.11 -20.34
C ALA A 449 26.42 18.06 -20.49
N THR A 450 26.87 17.45 -19.39
CA THR A 450 27.85 16.36 -19.37
C THR A 450 27.25 15.05 -19.90
N LEU A 451 26.05 14.70 -19.44
CA LEU A 451 25.31 13.53 -19.87
C LEU A 451 25.13 13.51 -21.40
N VAL A 452 24.73 14.64 -21.99
CA VAL A 452 24.58 14.77 -23.46
C VAL A 452 25.90 14.51 -24.20
N ARG A 453 27.05 14.86 -23.63
CA ARG A 453 28.35 14.55 -24.25
C ARG A 453 28.63 13.05 -24.15
N GLN A 454 28.40 12.46 -22.98
CA GLN A 454 28.66 11.04 -22.74
C GLN A 454 27.76 10.12 -23.58
N THR A 455 26.45 10.41 -23.68
CA THR A 455 25.54 9.61 -24.52
C THR A 455 25.85 9.72 -26.01
N ARG A 456 26.40 10.87 -26.46
CA ARG A 456 26.92 11.01 -27.83
C ARG A 456 28.19 10.17 -28.07
N THR A 457 29.11 10.15 -27.11
CA THR A 457 30.29 9.27 -27.17
C THR A 457 29.87 7.81 -27.22
N LEU A 458 28.97 7.37 -26.32
CA LEU A 458 28.39 6.03 -26.34
C LEU A 458 27.79 5.66 -27.69
N ALA A 459 26.97 6.55 -28.27
CA ALA A 459 26.37 6.33 -29.58
C ALA A 459 27.41 6.26 -30.71
N SER A 460 28.48 7.05 -30.63
CA SER A 460 29.61 7.00 -31.57
C SER A 460 30.35 5.67 -31.48
N ASP A 461 30.61 5.18 -30.28
CA ASP A 461 31.32 3.94 -30.04
C ASP A 461 30.51 2.72 -30.49
N ILE A 462 29.20 2.71 -30.22
CA ILE A 462 28.28 1.69 -30.76
C ILE A 462 28.29 1.72 -32.28
N LYS A 463 28.13 2.90 -32.91
CA LYS A 463 28.15 3.03 -34.37
C LYS A 463 29.48 2.58 -34.98
N GLY A 464 30.59 2.82 -34.28
CA GLY A 464 31.95 2.39 -34.66
C GLY A 464 32.25 0.92 -34.37
N ASN A 465 31.28 0.13 -33.91
CA ASN A 465 31.44 -1.25 -33.48
C ASN A 465 32.49 -1.45 -32.36
N GLN A 466 32.61 -0.47 -31.46
CA GLN A 466 33.53 -0.49 -30.31
C GLN A 466 32.79 -0.93 -29.03
N LEU A 467 32.10 -2.08 -29.07
CA LEU A 467 31.19 -2.52 -27.98
C LEU A 467 31.86 -2.63 -26.60
N GLY A 468 33.15 -2.96 -26.55
CA GLY A 468 33.91 -2.99 -25.29
C GLY A 468 34.06 -1.61 -24.64
N ARG A 469 34.30 -0.55 -25.44
CA ARG A 469 34.34 0.83 -24.95
C ARG A 469 32.93 1.34 -24.64
N ALA A 470 31.96 0.99 -25.48
CA ALA A 470 30.56 1.32 -25.26
C ALA A 470 30.03 0.85 -23.89
N ARG A 471 30.43 -0.32 -23.39
CA ARG A 471 30.07 -0.77 -22.03
C ARG A 471 30.60 0.16 -20.93
N ALA A 472 31.85 0.63 -21.07
CA ALA A 472 32.44 1.57 -20.12
C ALA A 472 31.77 2.95 -20.20
N ASP A 473 31.55 3.45 -21.42
CA ASP A 473 30.89 4.74 -21.65
C ASP A 473 29.42 4.73 -21.22
N TRP A 474 28.73 3.58 -21.37
CA TRP A 474 27.38 3.38 -20.86
C TRP A 474 27.34 3.57 -19.35
N LEU A 475 28.25 2.93 -18.61
CA LEU A 475 28.31 3.05 -17.15
C LEU A 475 28.62 4.48 -16.70
N VAL A 476 29.55 5.16 -17.39
CA VAL A 476 29.89 6.57 -17.12
C VAL A 476 28.70 7.49 -17.36
N ALA A 477 27.96 7.28 -18.44
CA ALA A 477 26.77 8.07 -18.77
C ALA A 477 25.63 7.79 -17.79
N HIS A 478 25.36 6.52 -17.48
CA HIS A 478 24.28 6.11 -16.57
C HIS A 478 24.50 6.60 -15.15
N ARG A 479 25.73 6.49 -14.61
CA ARG A 479 26.08 7.07 -13.31
C ARG A 479 25.90 8.59 -13.28
N THR A 480 26.25 9.27 -14.37
CA THR A 480 25.99 10.72 -14.47
C THR A 480 24.50 10.99 -14.36
N TYR A 481 23.66 10.26 -15.11
CA TYR A 481 22.20 10.39 -15.05
C TYR A 481 21.65 10.15 -13.64
N ALA A 482 22.02 9.02 -13.01
CA ALA A 482 21.59 8.65 -11.66
C ALA A 482 21.96 9.72 -10.61
N SER A 483 23.17 10.29 -10.72
CA SER A 483 23.63 11.35 -9.80
C SER A 483 22.85 12.68 -9.90
N LEU A 484 22.04 12.86 -10.94
CA LEU A 484 21.17 14.05 -11.07
C LEU A 484 19.90 13.93 -10.24
N GLY A 485 19.70 12.82 -9.53
CA GLY A 485 18.58 12.61 -8.63
C GLY A 485 17.24 12.47 -9.36
N ALA A 486 17.23 11.71 -10.46
CA ALA A 486 16.00 11.35 -11.18
C ALA A 486 15.12 10.45 -10.31
N ALA A 487 14.26 11.06 -9.50
CA ALA A 487 13.26 10.36 -8.68
C ALA A 487 11.87 11.00 -8.87
N TYR A 488 10.80 10.21 -8.76
CA TYR A 488 9.40 10.66 -8.75
C TYR A 488 9.11 11.86 -9.67
N GLY A 489 9.17 11.64 -10.99
CA GLY A 489 8.75 12.63 -11.97
C GLY A 489 9.67 13.84 -12.15
N THR A 490 10.89 13.85 -11.57
CA THR A 490 11.88 14.97 -11.73
C THR A 490 12.03 15.41 -13.18
N PHE A 491 12.05 14.46 -14.11
CA PHE A 491 12.28 14.71 -15.53
C PHE A 491 11.03 14.44 -16.38
N GLU A 492 9.85 14.35 -15.75
CA GLU A 492 8.58 14.06 -16.43
C GLU A 492 8.71 12.82 -17.34
N ASP A 493 8.10 12.86 -18.53
CA ASP A 493 8.15 11.80 -19.54
C ASP A 493 9.56 11.47 -20.04
N PHE A 494 10.57 12.31 -19.79
CA PHE A 494 11.94 11.99 -20.20
C PHE A 494 12.54 10.86 -19.38
N ASP A 495 12.15 10.70 -18.11
CA ASP A 495 12.70 9.63 -17.27
C ASP A 495 12.36 8.26 -17.87
N GLN A 496 11.10 8.03 -18.24
CA GLN A 496 10.68 6.77 -18.87
C GLN A 496 11.38 6.50 -20.21
N LYS A 497 11.74 7.54 -20.98
CA LYS A 497 12.46 7.39 -22.26
C LYS A 497 13.95 7.15 -22.08
N ILE A 498 14.55 7.76 -21.07
CA ILE A 498 15.99 7.72 -20.82
C ILE A 498 16.37 6.52 -19.96
N ASN A 499 15.54 6.13 -19.00
CA ASN A 499 15.84 5.11 -18.00
C ASN A 499 14.63 4.20 -17.68
N GLY A 500 13.68 4.06 -18.62
CA GLY A 500 12.54 3.16 -18.47
C GLY A 500 12.94 1.69 -18.52
N ARG A 501 12.20 0.85 -17.78
CA ARG A 501 12.41 -0.60 -17.68
C ARG A 501 11.51 -1.37 -18.62
N ALA A 502 11.86 -2.63 -18.88
CA ALA A 502 11.02 -3.55 -19.64
C ALA A 502 9.78 -4.03 -18.84
N ASP A 503 9.82 -3.92 -17.52
CA ASP A 503 8.74 -4.37 -16.63
C ASP A 503 7.41 -3.66 -16.92
N GLY A 504 6.35 -4.45 -17.07
CA GLY A 504 5.00 -3.93 -17.34
C GLY A 504 4.73 -3.61 -18.81
N LEU A 505 5.73 -3.71 -19.70
CA LEU A 505 5.50 -3.65 -21.15
C LEU A 505 4.91 -4.98 -21.66
N PRO A 506 3.93 -4.94 -22.58
CA PRO A 506 3.27 -6.14 -23.12
C PRO A 506 4.23 -7.22 -23.63
N ASP A 507 5.31 -6.80 -24.30
CA ASP A 507 6.31 -7.71 -24.88
C ASP A 507 7.66 -7.70 -24.13
N GLY A 508 7.71 -7.12 -22.92
CA GLY A 508 8.91 -7.05 -22.08
C GLY A 508 10.12 -6.45 -22.79
N VAL A 509 11.27 -7.13 -22.73
CA VAL A 509 12.54 -6.68 -23.37
C VAL A 509 12.46 -6.63 -24.90
N HIS A 510 11.42 -7.20 -25.51
CA HIS A 510 11.18 -7.17 -26.95
C HIS A 510 10.17 -6.09 -27.37
N ASP A 511 9.61 -5.36 -26.41
CA ASP A 511 8.64 -4.31 -26.67
C ASP A 511 9.29 -3.12 -27.39
N LYS A 512 8.55 -2.49 -28.30
CA LYS A 512 9.01 -1.30 -29.03
C LYS A 512 9.15 -0.08 -28.11
N GLY A 513 8.44 -0.09 -26.98
CA GLY A 513 8.54 0.92 -25.92
C GLY A 513 9.78 0.78 -25.06
N PHE A 514 10.50 -0.34 -25.11
CA PHE A 514 11.72 -0.53 -24.33
C PHE A 514 12.88 0.26 -24.93
N THR A 515 13.24 1.38 -24.29
CA THR A 515 14.20 2.37 -24.79
C THR A 515 15.16 2.81 -23.68
N GLY A 516 16.07 3.75 -23.98
CA GLY A 516 16.94 4.34 -22.97
C GLY A 516 18.15 3.48 -22.56
N PHE A 517 18.65 3.73 -21.35
CA PHE A 517 19.83 3.10 -20.78
C PHE A 517 19.64 1.59 -20.61
N HIS A 518 18.54 1.14 -20.01
CA HIS A 518 18.28 -0.28 -19.78
C HIS A 518 18.11 -1.08 -21.09
N ARG A 519 17.52 -0.47 -22.14
CA ARG A 519 17.50 -1.11 -23.48
C ARG A 519 18.90 -1.31 -24.05
N LEU A 520 19.78 -0.34 -23.88
CA LEU A 520 21.17 -0.45 -24.33
C LEU A 520 21.98 -1.41 -23.47
N GLU A 521 21.73 -1.44 -22.17
CA GLU A 521 22.30 -2.38 -21.24
C GLU A 521 21.98 -3.81 -21.65
N TYR A 522 20.69 -4.13 -21.79
CA TYR A 522 20.25 -5.45 -22.24
C TYR A 522 21.01 -5.87 -23.51
N GLY A 523 21.06 -5.01 -24.52
CA GLY A 523 21.74 -5.29 -25.76
C GLY A 523 23.27 -5.47 -25.64
N LEU A 524 23.94 -4.58 -24.90
CA LEU A 524 25.40 -4.61 -24.72
C LEU A 524 25.88 -5.83 -23.94
N TRP A 525 25.04 -6.40 -23.06
CA TRP A 525 25.38 -7.56 -22.23
C TRP A 525 24.72 -8.88 -22.68
N HIS A 526 23.87 -8.86 -23.72
CA HIS A 526 23.25 -10.05 -24.32
C HIS A 526 23.61 -10.25 -25.81
N ASP A 527 24.85 -9.91 -26.17
CA ASP A 527 25.46 -10.19 -27.49
C ASP A 527 24.70 -9.62 -28.71
N GLU A 528 23.94 -8.53 -28.53
CA GLU A 528 23.38 -7.80 -29.67
C GLU A 528 24.47 -7.10 -30.50
N SER A 529 24.25 -7.05 -31.82
CA SER A 529 25.17 -6.39 -32.74
C SER A 529 25.20 -4.86 -32.56
N ALA A 530 26.34 -4.23 -32.83
CA ALA A 530 26.45 -2.77 -32.94
C ALA A 530 25.40 -2.15 -33.87
N THR A 531 25.08 -2.83 -34.97
CA THR A 531 24.07 -2.40 -35.94
C THR A 531 22.68 -2.32 -35.31
N SER A 532 22.25 -3.31 -34.52
CA SER A 532 20.94 -3.30 -33.85
C SER A 532 20.86 -2.24 -32.76
N LEU A 533 21.97 -1.97 -32.07
CA LEU A 533 22.04 -0.98 -30.98
C LEU A 533 22.22 0.47 -31.46
N THR A 534 22.57 0.69 -32.74
CA THR A 534 22.80 2.04 -33.27
C THR A 534 21.56 2.94 -33.17
N ALA A 535 20.36 2.41 -33.45
CA ALA A 535 19.13 3.19 -33.37
C ALA A 535 18.74 3.52 -31.91
N PRO A 536 18.69 2.55 -30.97
CA PRO A 536 18.50 2.84 -29.55
C PRO A 536 19.52 3.84 -28.97
N ALA A 537 20.80 3.73 -29.34
CA ALA A 537 21.85 4.62 -28.84
C ALA A 537 21.66 6.07 -29.31
N ARG A 538 21.27 6.24 -30.58
CA ARG A 538 20.90 7.55 -31.13
C ARG A 538 19.66 8.12 -30.45
N GLN A 539 18.68 7.27 -30.14
CA GLN A 539 17.46 7.68 -29.44
C GLN A 539 17.79 8.21 -28.04
N LEU A 540 18.57 7.47 -27.25
CA LEU A 540 19.02 7.92 -25.92
C LEU A 540 19.78 9.25 -25.99
N ALA A 541 20.68 9.43 -26.97
CA ALA A 541 21.40 10.69 -27.16
C ALA A 541 20.47 11.85 -27.54
N ALA A 542 19.39 11.58 -28.28
CA ALA A 542 18.37 12.57 -28.63
C ALA A 542 17.50 12.92 -27.42
N ASP A 543 17.06 11.93 -26.64
CA ASP A 543 16.22 12.13 -25.46
C ASP A 543 16.95 12.90 -24.36
N THR A 544 18.22 12.57 -24.10
CA THR A 544 19.05 13.35 -23.15
C THR A 544 19.28 14.79 -23.61
N ALA A 545 19.44 15.02 -24.92
CA ALA A 545 19.51 16.38 -25.47
C ALA A 545 18.16 17.12 -25.38
N GLY A 546 17.06 16.40 -25.57
CA GLY A 546 15.69 16.89 -25.38
C GLY A 546 15.45 17.32 -23.94
N LEU A 547 15.79 16.48 -22.97
CA LEU A 547 15.70 16.77 -21.55
C LEU A 547 16.49 18.04 -21.20
N ARG A 548 17.76 18.13 -21.64
CA ARG A 548 18.58 19.35 -21.43
C ARG A 548 17.92 20.62 -21.97
N LYS A 549 17.21 20.53 -23.09
CA LYS A 549 16.51 21.67 -23.71
C LYS A 549 15.19 22.02 -22.99
N ALA A 550 14.53 21.02 -22.43
CA ALA A 550 13.26 21.17 -21.71
C ALA A 550 13.46 21.63 -20.27
N PHE A 551 14.49 21.11 -19.59
CA PHE A 551 14.75 21.27 -18.16
C PHE A 551 14.66 22.72 -17.62
N PRO A 552 15.18 23.76 -18.31
CA PRO A 552 15.04 25.14 -17.80
C PRO A 552 13.60 25.64 -17.70
N ARG A 553 12.65 24.99 -18.39
CA ARG A 553 11.22 25.31 -18.43
C ARG A 553 10.36 24.32 -17.64
N GLN A 554 10.95 23.26 -17.09
CA GLN A 554 10.21 22.33 -16.24
C GLN A 554 9.84 23.01 -14.92
N ASP A 555 8.61 22.77 -14.50
CA ASP A 555 8.11 23.28 -13.24
C ASP A 555 8.69 22.42 -12.11
N PHE A 556 9.27 23.07 -11.12
CA PHE A 556 9.82 22.40 -9.95
C PHE A 556 9.26 23.11 -8.74
N ALA A 557 8.33 22.45 -8.05
CA ALA A 557 7.85 22.94 -6.78
C ALA A 557 9.03 22.98 -5.80
N PRO A 558 9.29 24.12 -5.13
CA PRO A 558 10.36 24.19 -4.12
C PRO A 558 10.21 23.14 -3.01
N ALA A 559 8.97 22.76 -2.69
CA ALA A 559 8.62 21.72 -1.72
C ALA A 559 9.08 20.30 -2.11
N ASP A 560 9.40 20.05 -3.39
CA ASP A 560 9.93 18.75 -3.81
C ASP A 560 11.39 18.56 -3.39
N LEU A 561 12.14 19.66 -3.21
CA LEU A 561 13.57 19.59 -2.98
C LEU A 561 13.93 18.82 -1.68
N PRO A 562 13.24 19.05 -0.55
CA PRO A 562 13.40 18.24 0.66
C PRO A 562 12.98 16.76 0.48
N LEU A 563 11.87 16.50 -0.25
CA LEU A 563 11.36 15.14 -0.51
C LEU A 563 12.41 14.28 -1.22
N ARG A 564 13.04 14.85 -2.26
CA ARG A 564 14.05 14.17 -3.10
C ARG A 564 15.23 13.63 -2.30
N ALA A 565 15.61 14.29 -1.20
CA ALA A 565 16.74 13.85 -0.39
C ALA A 565 16.51 12.44 0.19
N HIS A 566 15.25 12.13 0.55
CA HIS A 566 14.82 10.82 1.05
C HIS A 566 14.54 9.84 -0.10
N GLU A 567 13.72 10.27 -1.06
CA GLU A 567 13.19 9.43 -2.15
C GLU A 567 14.26 8.78 -3.05
N ILE A 568 15.39 9.45 -3.30
CA ILE A 568 16.48 8.89 -4.12
C ILE A 568 17.05 7.62 -3.48
N LEU A 569 17.24 7.62 -2.17
CA LEU A 569 17.79 6.46 -1.45
C LEU A 569 16.72 5.41 -1.15
N GLU A 570 15.46 5.80 -1.00
CA GLU A 570 14.34 4.85 -0.96
C GLU A 570 14.25 4.03 -2.26
N ASN A 571 14.28 4.70 -3.42
CA ASN A 571 14.35 4.02 -4.73
C ASN A 571 15.60 3.16 -4.86
N THR A 572 16.74 3.62 -4.35
CA THR A 572 17.99 2.84 -4.34
C THR A 572 17.81 1.54 -3.55
N LEU A 573 17.18 1.60 -2.38
CA LEU A 573 16.89 0.41 -1.57
C LEU A 573 15.91 -0.53 -2.27
N GLN A 574 14.86 0.02 -2.89
CA GLN A 574 13.81 -0.76 -3.56
C GLN A 574 14.31 -1.46 -4.82
N PHE A 575 15.11 -0.78 -5.63
CA PHE A 575 15.39 -1.18 -7.01
C PHE A 575 16.87 -1.56 -7.25
N GLU A 576 17.81 -0.76 -6.74
CA GLU A 576 19.22 -0.99 -7.02
C GLU A 576 19.81 -2.08 -6.11
N LEU A 577 19.52 -2.05 -4.81
CA LEU A 577 20.03 -3.05 -3.85
C LEU A 577 19.32 -4.41 -3.94
N THR A 578 18.17 -4.45 -4.63
CA THR A 578 17.50 -5.70 -4.99
C THR A 578 18.11 -6.31 -6.26
N GLY A 579 18.71 -5.49 -7.12
CA GLY A 579 19.17 -5.85 -8.47
C GLY A 579 18.02 -5.89 -9.49
N ASP A 580 16.88 -5.30 -9.16
CA ASP A 580 15.65 -5.32 -9.97
C ASP A 580 15.82 -4.58 -11.30
N THR A 581 16.73 -3.60 -11.35
CA THR A 581 17.00 -2.78 -12.55
C THR A 581 18.15 -3.30 -13.41
N ASP A 582 18.77 -4.43 -13.03
CA ASP A 582 19.90 -5.00 -13.75
C ASP A 582 19.46 -5.73 -15.03
N GLU A 583 19.81 -5.16 -16.19
CA GLU A 583 19.60 -5.81 -17.48
C GLU A 583 20.86 -6.57 -17.95
N GLY A 584 21.73 -6.94 -17.01
CA GLY A 584 22.88 -7.83 -17.22
C GLY A 584 24.25 -7.17 -17.01
N SER A 585 24.32 -5.87 -16.70
CA SER A 585 25.59 -5.21 -16.44
C SER A 585 26.21 -5.58 -15.10
N GLY A 586 25.37 -5.93 -14.11
CA GLY A 586 25.75 -6.14 -12.72
C GLY A 586 26.23 -4.87 -12.02
N THR A 587 25.80 -3.69 -12.48
CA THR A 587 26.34 -2.40 -12.02
C THR A 587 25.42 -1.59 -11.09
N ASN A 588 24.36 -2.17 -10.53
CA ASN A 588 23.43 -1.46 -9.64
C ASN A 588 24.10 -0.79 -8.44
N LEU A 589 25.19 -1.35 -7.90
CA LEU A 589 25.95 -0.70 -6.82
C LEU A 589 26.64 0.59 -7.28
N ALA A 590 26.98 0.69 -8.56
CA ALA A 590 27.49 1.92 -9.16
C ALA A 590 26.39 2.98 -9.30
N THR A 591 25.16 2.56 -9.58
CA THR A 591 23.95 3.40 -9.56
C THR A 591 23.65 3.86 -8.14
N ALA A 592 23.72 2.95 -7.15
CA ALA A 592 23.53 3.29 -5.73
C ALA A 592 24.56 4.32 -5.24
N ASP A 593 25.82 4.18 -5.64
CA ASP A 593 26.88 5.18 -5.36
C ASP A 593 26.58 6.54 -6.01
N ALA A 594 26.11 6.55 -7.26
CA ALA A 594 25.71 7.77 -7.94
C ALA A 594 24.50 8.45 -7.28
N ASN A 595 23.50 7.66 -6.87
CA ASN A 595 22.32 8.13 -6.13
C ASN A 595 22.72 8.75 -4.78
N LEU A 596 23.64 8.10 -4.04
CA LEU A 596 24.19 8.64 -2.81
C LEU A 596 24.90 9.98 -3.03
N ALA A 597 25.63 10.13 -4.13
CA ALA A 597 26.24 11.41 -4.51
C ALA A 597 25.18 12.49 -4.79
N GLY A 598 24.09 12.14 -5.49
CA GLY A 598 22.96 13.04 -5.72
C GLY A 598 22.31 13.51 -4.42
N THR A 599 22.06 12.59 -3.48
CA THR A 599 21.53 12.91 -2.15
C THR A 599 22.45 13.85 -1.37
N ARG A 600 23.77 13.68 -1.43
CA ARG A 600 24.72 14.63 -0.79
C ARG A 600 24.62 16.04 -1.36
N VAL A 601 24.39 16.19 -2.66
CA VAL A 601 24.21 17.51 -3.29
C VAL A 601 22.95 18.17 -2.74
N LEU A 602 21.84 17.44 -2.65
CA LEU A 602 20.59 17.94 -2.05
C LEU A 602 20.80 18.38 -0.61
N LEU A 603 21.43 17.54 0.22
CA LEU A 603 21.72 17.89 1.62
C LEU A 603 22.65 19.10 1.74
N THR A 604 23.57 19.27 0.80
CA THR A 604 24.47 20.43 0.76
C THR A 604 23.70 21.73 0.52
N VAL A 605 22.78 21.74 -0.46
CA VAL A 605 21.99 22.95 -0.74
C VAL A 605 20.95 23.25 0.36
N LEU A 606 20.47 22.22 1.06
CA LEU A 606 19.51 22.34 2.18
C LEU A 606 20.17 22.62 3.53
N ARG A 607 21.49 22.43 3.67
CA ARG A 607 22.24 22.57 4.94
C ARG A 607 21.95 23.85 5.72
N PRO A 608 21.87 25.05 5.10
CA PRO A 608 21.58 26.29 5.83
C PRO A 608 20.22 26.27 6.54
N LEU A 609 19.20 25.63 5.92
CA LEU A 609 17.85 25.56 6.47
C LEU A 609 17.71 24.45 7.52
N LEU A 610 18.41 23.33 7.34
CA LEU A 610 18.38 22.19 8.25
C LEU A 610 19.16 22.43 9.55
N THR A 611 20.30 23.14 9.48
CA THR A 611 21.18 23.33 10.65
C THR A 611 20.49 24.11 11.78
N SER A 612 19.68 25.12 11.44
CA SER A 612 18.95 25.91 12.43
C SER A 612 17.76 25.17 13.04
N ARG A 613 17.20 24.18 12.34
CA ARG A 613 15.99 23.44 12.73
C ARG A 613 16.28 22.13 13.43
N SER A 614 17.32 21.42 13.00
CA SER A 614 17.75 20.17 13.60
C SER A 614 19.28 20.05 13.60
N PRO A 615 19.96 20.64 14.60
CA PRO A 615 21.42 20.69 14.67
C PRO A 615 22.12 19.32 14.71
N ARG A 616 21.39 18.27 15.13
CA ARG A 616 21.92 16.89 15.22
C ARG A 616 21.64 16.05 13.98
N LEU A 617 20.74 16.48 13.10
CA LEU A 617 20.34 15.70 11.93
C LEU A 617 21.51 15.51 10.97
N LEU A 618 22.12 16.60 10.51
CA LEU A 618 23.18 16.54 9.51
C LEU A 618 24.43 15.78 9.99
N PRO A 619 24.92 15.94 11.24
CA PRO A 619 26.01 15.10 11.73
C PRO A 619 25.71 13.60 11.71
N THR A 620 24.48 13.20 12.06
CA THR A 620 24.06 11.79 12.01
C THR A 620 23.98 11.29 10.57
N VAL A 621 23.31 12.04 9.70
CA VAL A 621 23.18 11.73 8.28
C VAL A 621 24.54 11.67 7.59
N ASP A 622 25.45 12.62 7.86
CA ASP A 622 26.80 12.65 7.28
C ASP A 622 27.63 11.41 7.71
N ALA A 623 27.47 10.95 8.96
CA ALA A 623 28.11 9.73 9.44
C ALA A 623 27.56 8.47 8.75
N ASP A 624 26.25 8.43 8.50
CA ASP A 624 25.57 7.31 7.88
C ASP A 624 25.83 7.25 6.36
N ILE A 625 25.88 8.40 5.70
CA ILE A 625 26.39 8.55 4.33
C ILE A 625 27.83 8.03 4.22
N SER A 626 28.69 8.39 5.17
CA SER A 626 30.08 7.92 5.17
C SER A 626 30.18 6.41 5.35
N ARG A 627 29.32 5.83 6.20
CA ARG A 627 29.23 4.38 6.39
C ARG A 627 28.76 3.67 5.12
N LEU A 628 27.71 4.17 4.47
CA LEU A 628 27.21 3.60 3.22
C LEU A 628 28.27 3.69 2.10
N GLN A 629 28.95 4.83 1.98
CA GLN A 629 30.05 4.99 1.03
C GLN A 629 31.14 3.95 1.23
N GLN A 630 31.58 3.72 2.47
CA GLN A 630 32.62 2.72 2.77
C GLN A 630 32.20 1.31 2.33
N LEU A 631 30.91 0.97 2.47
CA LEU A 631 30.38 -0.33 2.03
C LEU A 631 30.32 -0.43 0.50
N LEU A 632 29.92 0.64 -0.19
CA LEU A 632 29.91 0.71 -1.65
C LEU A 632 31.34 0.65 -2.22
N ASP A 633 32.28 1.39 -1.64
CA ASP A 633 33.70 1.38 -2.01
C ASP A 633 34.31 -0.02 -1.84
N ALA A 634 33.92 -0.76 -0.80
CA ALA A 634 34.37 -2.13 -0.59
C ALA A 634 33.86 -3.11 -1.68
N ALA A 635 32.75 -2.79 -2.33
CA ALA A 635 32.20 -3.57 -3.45
C ALA A 635 32.74 -3.10 -4.82
N HIS A 636 33.55 -2.03 -4.84
CA HIS A 636 34.16 -1.46 -6.03
C HIS A 636 35.61 -1.95 -6.20
N HIS A 637 35.94 -2.46 -7.38
CA HIS A 637 37.23 -3.05 -7.71
C HIS A 637 37.79 -2.41 -9.00
N GLY A 638 38.49 -1.30 -8.85
CA GLY A 638 39.10 -0.56 -9.94
C GLY A 638 38.06 0.10 -10.85
N SER A 639 37.73 -0.55 -11.97
CA SER A 639 36.69 -0.12 -12.90
C SER A 639 35.46 -1.05 -12.91
N SER A 640 35.42 -2.03 -12.00
CA SER A 640 34.38 -3.06 -11.93
C SER A 640 33.67 -3.01 -10.58
N TRP A 641 32.40 -3.42 -10.58
CA TRP A 641 31.56 -3.49 -9.38
C TRP A 641 31.17 -4.94 -9.13
N THR A 642 31.05 -5.32 -7.86
CA THR A 642 30.48 -6.61 -7.51
C THR A 642 28.98 -6.59 -7.77
N PRO A 643 28.43 -7.47 -8.63
CA PRO A 643 26.99 -7.53 -8.87
C PRO A 643 26.23 -7.87 -7.59
N VAL A 644 25.05 -7.29 -7.41
CA VAL A 644 24.23 -7.45 -6.21
C VAL A 644 23.93 -8.91 -5.90
N ASN A 645 23.66 -9.71 -6.94
CA ASN A 645 23.40 -11.15 -6.81
C ASN A 645 24.65 -12.00 -6.48
N ARG A 646 25.86 -11.40 -6.53
CA ARG A 646 27.13 -12.04 -6.17
C ARG A 646 27.73 -11.52 -4.86
N LEU A 647 27.09 -10.55 -4.20
CA LEU A 647 27.52 -10.10 -2.88
C LEU A 647 27.44 -11.23 -1.86
N ASP A 648 28.39 -11.25 -0.93
CA ASP A 648 28.27 -12.06 0.28
C ASP A 648 26.97 -11.67 1.03
N PRO A 649 26.19 -12.63 1.55
CA PRO A 649 24.93 -12.33 2.24
C PRO A 649 25.09 -11.34 3.40
N THR A 650 26.22 -11.36 4.10
CA THR A 650 26.51 -10.40 5.19
C THR A 650 26.80 -9.02 4.64
N ALA A 651 27.56 -8.93 3.55
CA ALA A 651 27.83 -7.65 2.88
C ALA A 651 26.53 -7.02 2.34
N ARG A 652 25.66 -7.83 1.72
CA ARG A 652 24.34 -7.40 1.26
C ARG A 652 23.47 -6.90 2.42
N ALA A 653 23.35 -7.68 3.49
CA ALA A 653 22.58 -7.26 4.67
C ALA A 653 23.11 -5.97 5.33
N ARG A 654 24.44 -5.75 5.29
CA ARG A 654 25.05 -4.49 5.78
C ARG A 654 24.72 -3.31 4.88
N LEU A 655 24.75 -3.47 3.55
CA LEU A 655 24.35 -2.43 2.60
C LEU A 655 22.87 -2.08 2.76
N ASP A 656 21.99 -3.08 2.81
CA ASP A 656 20.55 -2.89 3.00
C ASP A 656 20.25 -2.20 4.33
N GLY A 657 20.88 -2.66 5.42
CA GLY A 657 20.70 -2.08 6.75
C GLY A 657 21.26 -0.65 6.88
N ALA A 658 22.41 -0.36 6.26
CA ALA A 658 22.99 0.98 6.26
C ALA A 658 22.15 1.96 5.42
N THR A 659 21.65 1.51 4.27
CA THR A 659 20.79 2.31 3.39
C THR A 659 19.44 2.55 4.04
N GLY A 660 18.80 1.52 4.60
CA GLY A 660 17.53 1.64 5.31
C GLY A 660 17.62 2.59 6.51
N ARG A 661 18.70 2.53 7.29
CA ARG A 661 18.94 3.49 8.37
C ARG A 661 19.11 4.92 7.85
N LEU A 662 19.89 5.11 6.79
CA LEU A 662 20.09 6.43 6.20
C LEU A 662 18.77 7.01 5.67
N VAL A 663 17.92 6.17 5.04
CA VAL A 663 16.57 6.56 4.60
C VAL A 663 15.70 6.97 5.80
N GLU A 664 15.74 6.23 6.91
CA GLU A 664 15.03 6.57 8.15
C GLU A 664 15.53 7.90 8.75
N ASP A 665 16.85 8.12 8.80
CA ASP A 665 17.44 9.36 9.30
C ASP A 665 17.13 10.56 8.39
N LEU A 666 16.86 10.34 7.10
CA LEU A 666 16.44 11.37 6.14
C LEU A 666 14.94 11.66 6.19
N ALA A 667 14.12 10.76 6.74
CA ALA A 667 12.66 10.89 6.78
C ALA A 667 12.14 12.19 7.42
N PRO A 668 12.81 12.82 8.40
CA PRO A 668 12.37 14.11 8.94
C PRO A 668 12.65 15.33 8.04
N VAL A 669 13.50 15.20 7.01
CA VAL A 669 13.92 16.34 6.17
C VAL A 669 12.73 17.05 5.49
N PRO A 670 11.76 16.33 4.88
CA PRO A 670 10.57 16.94 4.30
C PRO A 670 9.76 17.74 5.31
N ASP A 671 9.41 17.15 6.45
CA ASP A 671 8.60 17.80 7.49
C ASP A 671 9.27 19.05 8.06
N LEU A 672 10.59 18.99 8.28
CA LEU A 672 11.39 20.11 8.78
C LEU A 672 11.43 21.29 7.79
N LEU A 673 11.27 21.02 6.50
CA LEU A 673 11.36 22.03 5.44
C LEU A 673 10.04 22.26 4.70
N GLU A 674 8.95 21.73 5.25
CA GLU A 674 7.62 21.89 4.70
C GLU A 674 7.20 23.38 4.69
N ILE A 675 6.60 23.77 3.57
CA ILE A 675 6.13 25.12 3.35
C ILE A 675 4.81 25.30 4.07
N ARG A 676 4.86 25.88 5.27
CA ARG A 676 3.68 26.19 6.08
C ARG A 676 3.19 27.59 5.74
N LYS A 677 2.12 27.67 4.94
CA LYS A 677 1.59 28.95 4.45
C LYS A 677 1.04 29.75 5.62
N SER A 678 1.66 30.90 5.90
CA SER A 678 1.21 31.86 6.93
C SER A 678 1.42 31.42 8.38
N ALA A 679 2.28 30.43 8.63
CA ALA A 679 2.68 30.01 9.97
C ALA A 679 3.72 30.92 10.62
#